data_AF-A0A940CEQ7-F1
#
_entry.id   AF-A0A940CEQ7-F1
#
_cell.length_a   1.000
_cell.length_b   1.000
_cell.length_c   1.000
_cell.angle_alpha   90.00
_cell.angle_beta   90.00
_cell.angle_gamma   90.00
#
_symmetry.space_group_name_H-M   'P 1'
#
loop_
_entity.id
_entity.type
_entity.pdbx_description
1 polymer ?
#
loop_
_entity_poly.entity_id
_entity_poly.type
_entity_poly.pdbx_seq_one_letter_code
_entity_poly.pdbx_strand_id
1 'polypeptide(L)'
;MFKVAAMILAAALSVFCVIASLTVPGRVAAAGPEDDEPATQYVLSYIVVEQDSGQVLFRQNAQAMADPTLLSRMMTAVVVLEYAPEGKSVALTDNVVPTENSVSKDGKYKLTAGNSYTVGMLLRALLLGGADNCAGVLSNFVNPNTEYFVTLMNQTAARLEMNDTYFTSPDGSGGTLARTSVSDIEKFYAYALRNAAFRNIVQSEFGHIWDSTAVFNLCTLPFSLKNTYGSTVAGGVFLGGDPVTNQGGSVTPNSNAAPGGDAPAVSTGTPGTMVLNITLPPVNDGDGSMRLIAVVQDSATDDQLTALMRSLISDSNSGYRKSRVYKTGEEVARYDVAKQSLSLRAAEDLFLVVPLGTVPASYVQTVTYSFTADNKPKSANAPELAPPILEGQQLGSANLLLRDGSQHTLPIYAGNTIQTDNARVNSILNLINSYRPLFIIIVVLLAVELYVLIAIAVSKIRKAINARRTEKRGFGGGAAAFVVLLICGLILPLLTGCAVKRGTDPGVNYSDTVIYDHLPQDATSAEVITPTATKAADGSAAGAACDVTPARETAAATDEPAATPGSTAEPTAESTAELTPGPTAVPTKTATPEPTLTPSPAPTFDASWIERAVSSVDFNGNGIDDYTDFLLGARRDAENHPHYDGRYWGSAYPPDDIGVCADVIWRAFREAGYSLRYMVDRDIRQNTWRYPKIANKQESRDSKIDFRRVRNLRIFFDAYAVILTTDINDVAAWQPGDIVIFNDNSHIGIVSDKRNESGQPYIIHNGGQPNREEDYLPGAQKIAAHYRFDASRVPEDMLIEWEGD
;
A
#
# COMPACT_ATOMS: atom_id res chain seq x y z
N MET A 1 -68.48 -5.22 61.04
CA MET A 1 -68.39 -6.03 59.80
C MET A 1 -67.06 -5.84 59.06
N PHE A 2 -66.62 -4.61 58.72
CA PHE A 2 -65.38 -4.36 57.95
C PHE A 2 -64.11 -5.12 58.36
N LYS A 3 -63.85 -5.36 59.67
CA LYS A 3 -62.65 -6.10 60.11
C LYS A 3 -62.63 -7.60 59.72
N VAL A 4 -63.77 -8.22 59.43
CA VAL A 4 -63.83 -9.65 59.05
C VAL A 4 -63.48 -9.85 57.57
N ALA A 5 -63.96 -8.96 56.69
CA ALA A 5 -63.65 -9.00 55.26
C ALA A 5 -62.13 -8.87 54.99
N ALA A 6 -61.45 -7.99 55.73
CA ALA A 6 -60.00 -7.80 55.61
C ALA A 6 -59.18 -9.04 55.99
N MET A 7 -59.60 -9.80 57.03
CA MET A 7 -58.92 -11.03 57.43
C MET A 7 -59.09 -12.17 56.41
N ILE A 8 -60.27 -12.29 55.80
CA ILE A 8 -60.53 -13.30 54.76
C ILE A 8 -59.69 -13.02 53.51
N LEU A 9 -59.55 -11.75 53.10
CA LEU A 9 -58.73 -11.37 51.96
C LEU A 9 -57.22 -11.62 52.20
N ALA A 10 -56.72 -11.36 53.41
CA ALA A 10 -55.33 -11.65 53.79
C ALA A 10 -55.04 -13.16 53.80
N ALA A 11 -55.95 -13.97 54.33
CA ALA A 11 -55.79 -15.43 54.37
C ALA A 11 -55.76 -16.03 52.95
N ALA A 12 -56.64 -15.59 52.05
CA ALA A 12 -56.68 -16.04 50.66
C ALA A 12 -55.36 -15.78 49.91
N LEU A 13 -54.73 -14.62 50.14
CA LEU A 13 -53.47 -14.26 49.48
C LEU A 13 -52.29 -15.10 49.99
N SER A 14 -52.28 -15.43 51.29
CA SER A 14 -51.21 -16.27 51.89
C SER A 14 -51.20 -17.73 51.38
N VAL A 15 -52.36 -18.32 51.09
CA VAL A 15 -52.46 -19.70 50.57
C VAL A 15 -51.99 -19.79 49.12
N PHE A 16 -52.19 -18.74 48.32
CA PHE A 16 -51.77 -18.71 46.92
C PHE A 16 -50.24 -18.74 46.76
N CYS A 17 -49.50 -18.07 47.63
CA CYS A 17 -48.03 -18.06 47.60
C CYS A 17 -47.39 -19.41 47.99
N VAL A 18 -48.01 -20.17 48.89
CA VAL A 18 -47.45 -21.47 49.35
C VAL A 18 -47.60 -22.55 48.28
N ILE A 19 -48.73 -22.59 47.56
CA ILE A 19 -48.96 -23.61 46.52
C ILE A 19 -48.10 -23.36 45.27
N ALA A 20 -47.75 -22.10 44.98
CA ALA A 20 -46.82 -21.73 43.90
C ALA A 20 -45.35 -22.17 44.16
N SER A 21 -45.01 -22.64 45.37
CA SER A 21 -43.63 -22.88 45.81
C SER A 21 -43.21 -24.37 45.81
N LEU A 22 -44.04 -25.28 45.29
CA LEU A 22 -43.84 -26.74 45.40
C LEU A 22 -43.66 -27.49 44.06
N THR A 23 -43.47 -26.78 42.95
CA THR A 23 -43.19 -27.37 41.62
C THR A 23 -41.89 -26.87 40.98
N VAL A 24 -40.85 -26.63 41.80
CA VAL A 24 -39.48 -26.54 41.31
C VAL A 24 -38.91 -27.96 41.23
N PRO A 25 -38.75 -28.58 40.04
CA PRO A 25 -38.02 -29.84 39.92
C PRO A 25 -36.57 -29.58 40.30
N GLY A 26 -36.09 -30.26 41.35
CA GLY A 26 -34.73 -30.11 41.83
C GLY A 26 -33.72 -30.53 40.75
N ARG A 27 -33.11 -29.56 40.06
CA ARG A 27 -31.97 -29.82 39.19
C ARG A 27 -30.81 -30.29 40.06
N VAL A 28 -30.55 -31.59 40.02
CA VAL A 28 -29.21 -32.13 40.30
C VAL A 28 -28.22 -31.33 39.47
N ALA A 29 -27.11 -30.90 40.07
CA ALA A 29 -26.00 -30.31 39.35
C ALA A 29 -25.30 -31.40 38.53
N ALA A 30 -25.89 -31.75 37.38
CA ALA A 30 -25.08 -32.14 36.23
C ALA A 30 -24.08 -31.02 35.96
N ALA A 31 -22.88 -31.37 35.49
CA ALA A 31 -22.04 -30.38 34.84
C ALA A 31 -22.89 -29.69 33.75
N GLY A 32 -22.74 -28.36 33.63
CA GLY A 32 -23.32 -27.68 32.48
C GLY A 32 -22.77 -28.30 31.19
N PRO A 33 -23.48 -28.17 30.05
CA PRO A 33 -22.75 -28.21 28.79
C PRO A 33 -21.62 -27.16 28.89
N GLU A 34 -20.46 -27.45 28.31
CA GLU A 34 -19.54 -26.38 27.95
C GLU A 34 -20.32 -25.43 27.02
N ASP A 35 -20.14 -24.12 27.19
CA ASP A 35 -20.78 -23.14 26.31
C ASP A 35 -20.08 -23.19 24.94
N ASP A 36 -20.46 -24.19 24.13
CA ASP A 36 -20.15 -24.26 22.70
C ASP A 36 -20.67 -22.97 22.05
N GLU A 37 -19.77 -22.01 21.84
CA GLU A 37 -20.01 -20.86 20.96
C GLU A 37 -20.58 -21.41 19.64
N PRO A 38 -21.70 -20.83 19.12
CA PRO A 38 -22.40 -21.41 17.98
C PRO A 38 -21.44 -21.48 16.78
N ALA A 39 -21.04 -22.71 16.44
CA ALA A 39 -19.98 -22.97 15.48
C ALA A 39 -20.19 -22.14 14.22
N THR A 40 -19.19 -21.33 13.86
CA THR A 40 -19.29 -20.37 12.75
C THR A 40 -19.50 -21.15 11.46
N GLN A 41 -20.75 -21.23 11.00
CA GLN A 41 -21.11 -22.04 9.83
C GLN A 41 -20.67 -21.33 8.56
N TYR A 42 -19.43 -21.59 8.16
CA TYR A 42 -18.91 -21.20 6.86
C TYR A 42 -19.81 -21.79 5.76
N VAL A 43 -20.23 -20.93 4.83
CA VAL A 43 -21.05 -21.31 3.68
C VAL A 43 -20.17 -21.51 2.46
N LEU A 44 -20.49 -22.51 1.63
CA LEU A 44 -19.80 -22.73 0.36
C LEU A 44 -19.72 -21.43 -0.45
N SER A 45 -18.49 -20.96 -0.65
CA SER A 45 -18.16 -19.66 -1.23
C SER A 45 -17.05 -19.81 -2.25
N TYR A 46 -17.21 -19.25 -3.45
CA TYR A 46 -16.18 -19.25 -4.48
C TYR A 46 -16.23 -18.04 -5.39
N ILE A 47 -15.10 -17.73 -6.00
CA ILE A 47 -14.98 -16.78 -7.11
C ILE A 47 -13.94 -17.29 -8.12
N VAL A 48 -14.20 -17.06 -9.40
CA VAL A 48 -13.24 -17.27 -10.50
C VAL A 48 -13.17 -16.00 -11.34
N VAL A 49 -11.97 -15.49 -11.54
CA VAL A 49 -11.68 -14.19 -12.18
C VAL A 49 -10.60 -14.37 -13.24
N GLU A 50 -10.74 -13.70 -14.38
CA GLU A 50 -9.65 -13.61 -15.35
C GLU A 50 -8.67 -12.50 -14.96
N GLN A 51 -7.41 -12.87 -14.74
CA GLN A 51 -6.40 -12.06 -14.05
C GLN A 51 -5.99 -10.79 -14.79
N ASP A 52 -6.01 -10.79 -16.14
CA ASP A 52 -5.58 -9.61 -16.90
C ASP A 52 -6.75 -8.64 -17.16
N SER A 53 -7.99 -9.14 -17.20
CA SER A 53 -9.19 -8.32 -17.46
C SER A 53 -9.97 -7.90 -16.20
N GLY A 54 -9.80 -8.63 -15.08
CA GLY A 54 -10.62 -8.48 -13.87
C GLY A 54 -12.04 -9.03 -14.00
N GLN A 55 -12.36 -9.72 -15.09
CA GLN A 55 -13.72 -10.19 -15.39
C GLN A 55 -14.06 -11.44 -14.58
N VAL A 56 -15.14 -11.37 -13.80
CA VAL A 56 -15.62 -12.45 -12.93
C VAL A 56 -16.42 -13.46 -13.78
N LEU A 57 -15.92 -14.69 -13.90
CA LEU A 57 -16.54 -15.75 -14.70
C LEU A 57 -17.58 -16.56 -13.88
N PHE A 58 -17.29 -16.75 -12.59
CA PHE A 58 -18.14 -17.46 -11.63
C PHE A 58 -18.04 -16.80 -10.24
N ARG A 59 -19.15 -16.74 -9.51
CA ARG A 59 -19.21 -16.22 -8.13
C ARG A 59 -20.39 -16.83 -7.37
N GLN A 60 -20.14 -17.29 -6.15
CA GLN A 60 -21.17 -17.67 -5.18
C GLN A 60 -20.71 -17.26 -3.78
N ASN A 61 -21.58 -16.59 -3.02
CA ASN A 61 -21.34 -16.18 -1.63
C ASN A 61 -20.00 -15.47 -1.35
N ALA A 62 -19.34 -14.88 -2.37
CA ALA A 62 -17.95 -14.46 -2.25
C ALA A 62 -17.69 -13.27 -1.29
N GLN A 63 -18.75 -12.66 -0.74
CA GLN A 63 -18.71 -11.63 0.31
C GLN A 63 -19.04 -12.20 1.70
N ALA A 64 -19.32 -13.50 1.82
CA ALA A 64 -19.54 -14.17 3.10
C ALA A 64 -18.22 -14.32 3.88
N MET A 65 -18.35 -14.48 5.20
CA MET A 65 -17.24 -14.76 6.10
C MET A 65 -16.47 -16.00 5.66
N ALA A 66 -15.18 -15.81 5.45
CA ALA A 66 -14.19 -16.78 5.03
C ALA A 66 -13.09 -16.93 6.09
N ASP A 67 -12.32 -18.01 6.01
CA ASP A 67 -11.28 -18.34 7.01
C ASP A 67 -10.04 -17.47 6.77
N PRO A 68 -9.64 -16.65 7.76
CA PRO A 68 -8.49 -15.75 7.63
C PRO A 68 -7.16 -16.50 7.66
N THR A 69 -7.09 -17.77 8.06
CA THR A 69 -5.83 -18.51 8.31
C THR A 69 -4.97 -18.63 7.06
N LEU A 70 -5.54 -19.11 5.94
CA LEU A 70 -4.81 -19.21 4.67
C LEU A 70 -4.31 -17.84 4.21
N LEU A 71 -5.17 -16.82 4.32
CA LEU A 71 -4.87 -15.47 3.92
C LEU A 71 -3.79 -14.85 4.82
N SER A 72 -3.77 -15.14 6.12
CA SER A 72 -2.78 -14.64 7.08
C SER A 72 -1.38 -15.12 6.73
N ARG A 73 -1.22 -16.41 6.40
CA ARG A 73 0.04 -16.98 5.90
C ARG A 73 0.55 -16.25 4.65
N MET A 74 -0.35 -16.00 3.69
CA MET A 74 0.04 -15.32 2.43
C MET A 74 0.30 -13.83 2.62
N MET A 75 -0.48 -13.14 3.45
CA MET A 75 -0.29 -11.73 3.82
C MET A 75 1.04 -11.54 4.55
N THR A 76 1.37 -12.41 5.51
CA THR A 76 2.68 -12.43 6.17
C THR A 76 3.82 -12.59 5.16
N ALA A 77 3.67 -13.49 4.18
CA ALA A 77 4.66 -13.63 3.12
C ALA A 77 4.84 -12.37 2.25
N VAL A 78 3.75 -11.67 1.92
CA VAL A 78 3.81 -10.40 1.16
C VAL A 78 4.40 -9.27 2.00
N VAL A 79 3.97 -9.11 3.26
CA VAL A 79 4.51 -8.08 4.17
C VAL A 79 6.02 -8.28 4.37
N VAL A 80 6.51 -9.50 4.55
CA VAL A 80 7.96 -9.76 4.67
C VAL A 80 8.73 -9.45 3.38
N LEU A 81 8.09 -9.60 2.20
CA LEU A 81 8.72 -9.28 0.91
C LEU A 81 8.63 -7.80 0.53
N GLU A 82 7.80 -7.00 1.22
CA GLU A 82 7.61 -5.56 0.96
C GLU A 82 8.19 -4.65 2.04
N TYR A 83 8.25 -5.09 3.30
CA TYR A 83 8.75 -4.32 4.43
C TYR A 83 9.92 -5.07 5.10
N ALA A 84 11.16 -4.59 4.91
CA ALA A 84 12.31 -5.07 5.66
C ALA A 84 12.53 -4.28 6.97
N PRO A 85 13.35 -4.80 7.89
CA PRO A 85 13.96 -3.98 8.94
C PRO A 85 14.58 -2.70 8.37
N GLU A 86 14.38 -1.59 9.07
CA GLU A 86 14.99 -0.29 8.76
C GLU A 86 14.67 0.24 7.35
N GLY A 87 13.53 -0.17 6.74
CA GLY A 87 13.08 0.35 5.45
C GLY A 87 13.86 -0.15 4.23
N LYS A 88 14.62 -1.26 4.38
CA LYS A 88 15.39 -1.89 3.31
C LYS A 88 14.50 -2.78 2.42
N SER A 89 15.10 -3.47 1.45
CA SER A 89 14.45 -4.53 0.66
C SER A 89 14.87 -5.92 1.17
N VAL A 90 13.93 -6.83 1.44
CA VAL A 90 14.24 -8.21 1.82
C VAL A 90 14.57 -9.06 0.59
N ALA A 91 15.69 -9.79 0.63
CA ALA A 91 16.03 -10.82 -0.34
C ALA A 91 15.74 -12.22 0.21
N LEU A 92 15.43 -13.17 -0.69
CA LEU A 92 15.20 -14.58 -0.32
C LEU A 92 16.44 -15.27 0.28
N THR A 93 17.61 -14.66 0.15
CA THR A 93 18.90 -15.09 0.72
C THR A 93 19.18 -14.51 2.11
N ASP A 94 18.38 -13.56 2.60
CA ASP A 94 18.64 -12.90 3.87
C ASP A 94 18.46 -13.87 5.04
N ASN A 95 19.34 -13.75 6.03
CA ASN A 95 19.41 -14.66 7.17
C ASN A 95 18.52 -14.18 8.32
N VAL A 96 17.61 -15.05 8.74
CA VAL A 96 16.78 -14.93 9.93
C VAL A 96 17.36 -15.83 11.02
N VAL A 97 17.54 -15.28 12.22
CA VAL A 97 17.97 -16.03 13.41
C VAL A 97 16.83 -16.01 14.43
N PRO A 98 16.10 -17.12 14.64
CA PRO A 98 14.99 -17.15 15.58
C PRO A 98 15.48 -16.97 17.02
N THR A 99 14.71 -16.20 17.79
CA THR A 99 14.82 -16.14 19.26
C THR A 99 13.93 -17.21 19.90
N GLU A 100 14.21 -17.58 21.16
CA GLU A 100 13.34 -18.47 21.95
C GLU A 100 11.88 -18.01 21.99
N ASN A 101 11.63 -16.70 21.94
CA ASN A 101 10.29 -16.10 21.93
C ASN A 101 9.58 -16.20 20.56
N SER A 102 10.32 -16.47 19.48
CA SER A 102 9.79 -16.57 18.11
C SER A 102 9.55 -18.01 17.64
N VAL A 103 10.10 -19.01 18.34
CA VAL A 103 10.01 -20.42 17.97
C VAL A 103 8.88 -21.11 18.74
N SER A 104 7.76 -21.38 18.06
CA SER A 104 6.77 -22.34 18.58
C SER A 104 7.37 -23.74 18.64
N LYS A 105 7.19 -24.43 19.77
CA LYS A 105 7.76 -25.75 20.05
C LYS A 105 7.03 -26.89 19.35
N ASP A 106 5.76 -26.67 19.03
CA ASP A 106 4.84 -27.67 18.46
C ASP A 106 4.62 -27.46 16.94
N GLY A 107 5.53 -26.74 16.29
CA GLY A 107 5.47 -26.38 14.87
C GLY A 107 5.78 -27.53 13.90
N LYS A 108 5.07 -27.55 12.75
CA LYS A 108 5.14 -28.60 11.71
C LYS A 108 6.55 -28.93 11.20
N TYR A 109 7.43 -27.92 11.12
CA TYR A 109 8.86 -28.13 10.92
C TYR A 109 9.62 -27.54 12.10
N LYS A 110 10.53 -28.33 12.69
CA LYS A 110 11.31 -27.90 13.84
C LYS A 110 12.27 -26.78 13.47
N LEU A 111 11.98 -25.59 13.98
CA LEU A 111 12.92 -24.47 14.07
C LEU A 111 13.70 -24.57 15.39
N THR A 112 14.84 -23.90 15.49
CA THR A 112 15.70 -23.91 16.68
C THR A 112 16.26 -22.51 16.88
N ALA A 113 16.18 -21.98 18.11
CA ALA A 113 16.67 -20.65 18.41
C ALA A 113 18.20 -20.57 18.19
N GLY A 114 18.68 -19.42 17.72
CA GLY A 114 20.10 -19.20 17.41
C GLY A 114 20.62 -19.83 16.10
N ASN A 115 19.88 -20.75 15.47
CA ASN A 115 20.22 -21.24 14.12
C ASN A 115 19.87 -20.17 13.06
N SER A 116 20.62 -20.16 11.95
CA SER A 116 20.36 -19.25 10.82
C SER A 116 19.56 -19.96 9.73
N TYR A 117 18.45 -19.36 9.31
CA TYR A 117 17.57 -19.83 8.23
C TYR A 117 17.37 -18.70 7.21
N THR A 118 17.35 -18.99 5.91
CA THR A 118 17.06 -17.92 4.94
C THR A 118 15.57 -17.61 4.88
N VAL A 119 15.21 -16.35 4.59
CA VAL A 119 13.82 -15.93 4.33
C VAL A 119 13.16 -16.85 3.29
N GLY A 120 13.88 -17.22 2.23
CA GLY A 120 13.38 -18.14 1.21
C GLY A 120 13.17 -19.59 1.68
N MET A 121 13.80 -20.06 2.75
CA MET A 121 13.45 -21.36 3.34
C MET A 121 12.17 -21.25 4.17
N LEU A 122 12.05 -20.22 5.01
CA LEU A 122 10.89 -19.97 5.86
C LEU A 122 9.62 -19.71 5.04
N LEU A 123 9.70 -18.93 3.96
CA LEU A 123 8.57 -18.68 3.06
C LEU A 123 8.13 -19.95 2.30
N ARG A 124 9.04 -20.88 1.97
CA ARG A 124 8.68 -22.18 1.39
C ARG A 124 8.00 -23.09 2.42
N ALA A 125 8.52 -23.15 3.65
CA ALA A 125 7.88 -23.88 4.74
C ALA A 125 6.46 -23.37 5.03
N LEU A 126 6.27 -22.04 5.06
CA LEU A 126 4.99 -21.39 5.28
C LEU A 126 3.99 -21.61 4.13
N LEU A 127 4.36 -21.26 2.89
CA LEU A 127 3.44 -21.24 1.75
C LEU A 127 3.22 -22.62 1.12
N LEU A 128 4.26 -23.46 0.98
CA LEU A 128 4.12 -24.79 0.38
C LEU A 128 3.65 -25.79 1.43
N GLY A 129 4.32 -25.79 2.59
CA GLY A 129 4.11 -26.77 3.65
C GLY A 129 3.03 -26.43 4.66
N GLY A 130 2.50 -25.20 4.69
CA GLY A 130 1.52 -24.76 5.68
C GLY A 130 2.08 -24.74 7.11
N ALA A 131 3.34 -24.31 7.29
CA ALA A 131 4.00 -24.31 8.59
C ALA A 131 3.85 -22.97 9.32
N ASP A 132 2.77 -22.83 10.09
CA ASP A 132 2.40 -21.61 10.83
C ASP A 132 3.51 -21.07 11.73
N ASN A 133 4.29 -21.95 12.35
CA ASN A 133 5.42 -21.55 13.21
C ASN A 133 6.52 -20.76 12.47
N CYS A 134 6.53 -20.77 11.14
CA CYS A 134 7.41 -19.91 10.34
C CYS A 134 6.91 -18.46 10.29
N ALA A 135 5.60 -18.20 10.40
CA ALA A 135 5.03 -16.86 10.37
C ALA A 135 5.41 -16.02 11.60
N GLY A 136 5.49 -16.63 12.78
CA GLY A 136 6.00 -15.99 14.00
C GLY A 136 7.48 -15.58 13.89
N VAL A 137 8.32 -16.43 13.29
CA VAL A 137 9.73 -16.11 13.01
C VAL A 137 9.88 -15.04 11.93
N LEU A 138 9.09 -15.11 10.86
CA LEU A 138 9.12 -14.15 9.75
C LEU A 138 8.62 -12.75 10.16
N SER A 139 7.58 -12.67 11.00
CA SER A 139 7.10 -11.39 11.54
C SER A 139 8.11 -10.78 12.52
N ASN A 140 8.66 -11.58 13.44
CA ASN A 140 9.70 -11.15 14.38
C ASN A 140 10.98 -10.64 13.68
N PHE A 141 11.32 -11.22 12.51
CA PHE A 141 12.40 -10.73 11.64
C PHE A 141 12.16 -9.32 11.11
N VAL A 142 10.94 -9.01 10.66
CA VAL A 142 10.59 -7.67 10.15
C VAL A 142 10.49 -6.65 11.28
N ASN A 143 9.83 -7.01 12.39
CA ASN A 143 9.81 -6.20 13.60
C ASN A 143 9.62 -7.09 14.85
N PRO A 144 10.42 -6.92 15.91
CA PRO A 144 10.24 -7.66 17.16
C PRO A 144 8.86 -7.49 17.82
N ASN A 145 8.13 -6.41 17.52
CA ASN A 145 6.74 -6.23 17.96
C ASN A 145 5.74 -6.81 16.95
N THR A 146 5.13 -7.94 17.32
CA THR A 146 4.09 -8.62 16.52
C THR A 146 2.84 -7.76 16.30
N GLU A 147 2.44 -6.90 17.24
CA GLU A 147 1.30 -5.98 17.05
C GLU A 147 1.56 -5.01 15.90
N TYR A 148 2.78 -4.48 15.79
CA TYR A 148 3.19 -3.62 14.68
C TYR A 148 3.19 -4.37 13.33
N PHE A 149 3.63 -5.63 13.32
CA PHE A 149 3.52 -6.47 12.12
C PHE A 149 2.06 -6.66 11.69
N VAL A 150 1.16 -6.92 12.65
CA VAL A 150 -0.30 -7.01 12.38
C VAL A 150 -0.87 -5.66 11.89
N THR A 151 -0.36 -4.52 12.35
CA THR A 151 -0.68 -3.20 11.74
C THR A 151 -0.25 -3.15 10.27
N LEU A 152 0.95 -3.61 9.89
CA LEU A 152 1.39 -3.65 8.48
C LEU A 152 0.51 -4.56 7.61
N MET A 153 0.06 -5.72 8.14
CA MET A 153 -0.89 -6.61 7.46
C MET A 153 -2.22 -5.90 7.16
N ASN A 154 -2.74 -5.16 8.14
CA ASN A 154 -4.02 -4.46 8.02
C ASN A 154 -3.94 -3.15 7.22
N GLN A 155 -2.83 -2.42 7.27
CA GLN A 155 -2.54 -1.31 6.34
C GLN A 155 -2.42 -1.82 4.90
N THR A 156 -1.84 -3.01 4.70
CA THR A 156 -1.78 -3.65 3.38
C THR A 156 -3.17 -4.12 2.92
N ALA A 157 -4.02 -4.64 3.82
CA ALA A 157 -5.43 -4.93 3.51
C ALA A 157 -6.21 -3.69 3.06
N ALA A 158 -6.09 -2.58 3.81
CA ALA A 158 -6.74 -1.31 3.47
C ALA A 158 -6.26 -0.75 2.13
N ARG A 159 -4.95 -0.80 1.85
CA ARG A 159 -4.33 -0.42 0.57
C ARG A 159 -4.81 -1.25 -0.63
N LEU A 160 -5.36 -2.44 -0.39
CA LEU A 160 -5.91 -3.34 -1.40
C LEU A 160 -7.45 -3.36 -1.41
N GLU A 161 -8.10 -2.40 -0.72
CA GLU A 161 -9.56 -2.26 -0.60
C GLU A 161 -10.24 -3.55 -0.07
N MET A 162 -9.55 -4.27 0.83
CA MET A 162 -10.01 -5.52 1.43
C MET A 162 -10.92 -5.25 2.64
N ASN A 163 -12.11 -4.72 2.35
CA ASN A 163 -13.08 -4.24 3.35
C ASN A 163 -13.66 -5.33 4.26
N ASP A 164 -13.71 -6.59 3.78
CA ASP A 164 -14.20 -7.74 4.52
C ASP A 164 -13.10 -8.36 5.42
N THR A 165 -11.83 -7.96 5.23
CA THR A 165 -10.67 -8.52 5.93
C THR A 165 -10.28 -7.78 7.23
N TYR A 166 -9.80 -8.55 8.21
CA TYR A 166 -8.96 -8.07 9.31
C TYR A 166 -8.08 -9.21 9.83
N PHE A 167 -6.81 -8.90 10.12
CA PHE A 167 -5.83 -9.81 10.70
C PHE A 167 -5.61 -9.50 12.18
N THR A 168 -5.52 -10.54 13.01
CA THR A 168 -5.12 -10.44 14.43
C THR A 168 -3.73 -10.99 14.73
N SER A 169 -3.16 -11.76 13.79
CA SER A 169 -1.93 -12.53 13.98
C SER A 169 -1.28 -12.89 12.62
N PRO A 170 0.04 -13.15 12.58
CA PRO A 170 0.75 -13.48 11.34
C PRO A 170 0.40 -14.86 10.74
N ASP A 171 0.01 -15.82 11.59
CA ASP A 171 -0.38 -17.17 11.20
C ASP A 171 -1.91 -17.36 11.05
N GLY A 172 -2.72 -16.43 11.59
CA GLY A 172 -4.17 -16.54 11.67
C GLY A 172 -4.67 -17.15 13.00
N SER A 173 -3.77 -17.48 13.94
CA SER A 173 -4.15 -18.06 15.23
C SER A 173 -4.82 -17.05 16.17
N GLY A 174 -5.67 -17.54 17.09
CA GLY A 174 -5.98 -16.88 18.36
C GLY A 174 -6.92 -15.66 18.34
N GLY A 175 -7.53 -15.29 17.21
CA GLY A 175 -8.39 -14.10 17.12
C GLY A 175 -9.82 -14.36 16.67
N THR A 176 -10.80 -14.24 17.57
CA THR A 176 -12.25 -14.25 17.26
C THR A 176 -12.73 -13.06 16.41
N LEU A 177 -11.81 -12.17 16.03
CA LEU A 177 -12.02 -10.97 15.22
C LEU A 177 -11.40 -11.10 13.83
N ALA A 178 -10.56 -12.11 13.62
CA ALA A 178 -9.93 -12.36 12.34
C ALA A 178 -11.03 -12.73 11.34
N ARG A 179 -11.04 -12.06 10.19
CA ARG A 179 -12.09 -12.18 9.19
C ARG A 179 -11.52 -11.95 7.80
N THR A 180 -12.20 -12.47 6.79
CA THR A 180 -12.01 -12.11 5.39
C THR A 180 -13.25 -12.53 4.60
N SER A 181 -13.33 -12.14 3.33
CA SER A 181 -14.20 -12.80 2.35
C SER A 181 -13.39 -13.46 1.23
N VAL A 182 -14.02 -14.36 0.49
CA VAL A 182 -13.43 -15.00 -0.70
C VAL A 182 -13.08 -13.98 -1.80
N SER A 183 -13.80 -12.86 -1.87
CA SER A 183 -13.47 -11.74 -2.78
C SER A 183 -12.17 -11.04 -2.40
N ASP A 184 -11.93 -10.84 -1.11
CA ASP A 184 -10.72 -10.17 -0.64
C ASP A 184 -9.49 -11.08 -0.71
N ILE A 185 -9.66 -12.40 -0.54
CA ILE A 185 -8.62 -13.39 -0.84
C ILE A 185 -8.22 -13.33 -2.33
N GLU A 186 -9.18 -13.17 -3.25
CA GLU A 186 -8.91 -13.05 -4.69
C GLU A 186 -8.13 -11.76 -5.02
N LYS A 187 -8.63 -10.59 -4.59
CA LYS A 187 -7.92 -9.29 -4.72
C LYS A 187 -6.47 -9.40 -4.23
N PHE A 188 -6.30 -9.96 -3.04
CA PHE A 188 -5.01 -10.14 -2.41
C PHE A 188 -4.10 -11.03 -3.26
N TYR A 189 -4.59 -12.17 -3.75
CA TYR A 189 -3.78 -13.10 -4.53
C TYR A 189 -3.40 -12.53 -5.90
N ALA A 190 -4.33 -11.81 -6.56
CA ALA A 190 -4.07 -11.07 -7.80
C ALA A 190 -2.99 -9.99 -7.63
N TYR A 191 -2.92 -9.35 -6.45
CA TYR A 191 -1.83 -8.45 -6.07
C TYR A 191 -0.53 -9.23 -5.77
N ALA A 192 -0.57 -10.23 -4.90
CA ALA A 192 0.59 -11.00 -4.44
C ALA A 192 1.33 -11.70 -5.59
N LEU A 193 0.60 -12.18 -6.61
CA LEU A 193 1.18 -12.76 -7.83
C LEU A 193 2.03 -11.77 -8.65
N ARG A 194 1.97 -10.45 -8.39
CA ARG A 194 2.88 -9.46 -9.01
C ARG A 194 4.30 -9.62 -8.47
N ASN A 195 4.44 -9.88 -7.17
CA ASN A 195 5.73 -10.12 -6.52
C ASN A 195 6.36 -11.43 -7.06
N ALA A 196 7.55 -11.32 -7.65
CA ALA A 196 8.21 -12.45 -8.30
C ALA A 196 8.65 -13.55 -7.31
N ALA A 197 9.01 -13.20 -6.08
CA ALA A 197 9.40 -14.16 -5.06
C ALA A 197 8.19 -14.97 -4.58
N PHE A 198 7.09 -14.31 -4.24
CA PHE A 198 5.83 -14.96 -3.88
C PHE A 198 5.33 -15.88 -5.01
N ARG A 199 5.20 -15.33 -6.22
CA ARG A 199 4.72 -16.05 -7.42
C ARG A 199 5.54 -17.31 -7.70
N ASN A 200 6.87 -17.21 -7.68
CA ASN A 200 7.74 -18.35 -7.97
C ASN A 200 7.65 -19.44 -6.89
N ILE A 201 7.39 -19.08 -5.63
CA ILE A 201 7.15 -20.06 -4.56
C ILE A 201 5.82 -20.76 -4.81
N VAL A 202 4.68 -20.06 -4.90
CA VAL A 202 3.35 -20.71 -5.02
C VAL A 202 3.14 -21.48 -6.33
N GLN A 203 3.96 -21.24 -7.35
CA GLN A 203 4.00 -21.99 -8.62
C GLN A 203 5.01 -23.16 -8.62
N SER A 204 5.71 -23.39 -7.50
CA SER A 204 6.56 -24.56 -7.31
C SER A 204 5.76 -25.74 -6.74
N GLU A 205 5.95 -26.93 -7.32
CA GLU A 205 5.38 -28.19 -6.82
C GLU A 205 6.07 -28.65 -5.52
N PHE A 206 7.35 -28.31 -5.36
CA PHE A 206 8.12 -28.52 -4.14
C PHE A 206 9.25 -27.49 -4.01
N GLY A 207 9.86 -27.40 -2.83
CA GLY A 207 11.11 -26.69 -2.60
C GLY A 207 11.89 -27.32 -1.44
N HIS A 208 13.14 -26.89 -1.25
CA HIS A 208 13.95 -27.31 -0.10
C HIS A 208 13.97 -26.24 0.99
N ILE A 209 13.98 -26.72 2.25
CA ILE A 209 14.18 -25.91 3.45
C ILE A 209 15.53 -26.30 4.11
N TRP A 210 15.69 -26.08 5.41
CA TRP A 210 16.89 -26.51 6.14
C TRP A 210 17.07 -28.03 6.16
N ASP A 211 18.31 -28.46 6.43
CA ASP A 211 18.75 -29.86 6.40
C ASP A 211 18.49 -30.58 5.06
N SER A 212 18.35 -29.80 3.98
CA SER A 212 17.92 -30.24 2.64
C SER A 212 16.52 -30.86 2.58
N THR A 213 15.71 -30.72 3.63
CA THR A 213 14.36 -31.29 3.73
C THR A 213 13.48 -30.78 2.58
N ALA A 214 12.84 -31.69 1.85
CA ALA A 214 11.91 -31.34 0.79
C ALA A 214 10.51 -31.03 1.37
N VAL A 215 9.93 -29.92 0.92
CA VAL A 215 8.56 -29.48 1.24
C VAL A 215 7.78 -29.41 -0.06
N PHE A 216 6.75 -30.27 -0.16
CA PHE A 216 5.82 -30.28 -1.28
C PHE A 216 4.70 -29.26 -1.05
N ASN A 217 4.16 -28.70 -2.15
CA ASN A 217 3.00 -27.83 -2.09
C ASN A 217 1.74 -28.64 -1.75
N LEU A 218 1.05 -28.30 -0.66
CA LEU A 218 -0.23 -28.92 -0.28
C LEU A 218 -1.31 -28.73 -1.36
N CYS A 219 -1.25 -27.63 -2.12
CA CYS A 219 -2.11 -27.41 -3.28
C CYS A 219 -1.55 -28.19 -4.49
N THR A 220 -1.85 -29.48 -4.61
CA THR A 220 -1.35 -30.35 -5.71
C THR A 220 -2.17 -30.23 -7.00
N LEU A 221 -3.42 -29.78 -6.91
CA LEU A 221 -4.35 -29.63 -8.04
C LEU A 221 -3.81 -28.80 -9.23
N PRO A 222 -3.13 -27.64 -9.05
CA PRO A 222 -2.61 -26.84 -10.16
C PRO A 222 -1.68 -27.64 -11.07
N PHE A 223 -0.85 -28.53 -10.53
CA PHE A 223 0.12 -29.32 -11.30
C PHE A 223 -0.57 -30.47 -12.06
N SER A 224 -1.63 -31.06 -11.48
CA SER A 224 -2.53 -31.98 -12.19
C SER A 224 -3.21 -31.31 -13.39
N LEU A 225 -3.77 -30.11 -13.19
CA LEU A 225 -4.44 -29.33 -14.24
C LEU A 225 -3.44 -28.80 -15.28
N LYS A 226 -2.21 -28.44 -14.88
CA LYS A 226 -1.11 -28.06 -15.77
C LYS A 226 -0.87 -29.12 -16.84
N ASN A 227 -0.78 -30.38 -16.42
CA ASN A 227 -0.58 -31.53 -17.30
C ASN A 227 -1.82 -31.84 -18.16
N THR A 228 -3.02 -31.52 -17.68
CA THR A 228 -4.27 -31.70 -18.44
C THR A 228 -4.43 -30.66 -19.56
N TYR A 229 -4.05 -29.41 -19.31
CA TYR A 229 -4.28 -28.28 -20.24
C TYR A 229 -3.02 -27.80 -20.98
N GLY A 230 -1.87 -28.46 -20.80
CA GLY A 230 -0.59 -28.03 -21.40
C GLY A 230 -0.10 -26.67 -20.89
N SER A 231 -0.44 -26.32 -19.66
CA SER A 231 -0.21 -24.97 -19.13
C SER A 231 1.27 -24.69 -18.84
N THR A 232 1.73 -23.48 -19.16
CA THR A 232 3.06 -23.00 -18.76
C THR A 232 3.11 -22.48 -17.33
N VAL A 233 1.97 -22.01 -16.79
CA VAL A 233 1.87 -21.32 -15.50
C VAL A 233 0.69 -21.86 -14.71
N ALA A 234 0.98 -22.63 -13.66
CA ALA A 234 0.01 -23.11 -12.68
C ALA A 234 0.64 -23.03 -11.27
N GLY A 235 -0.17 -22.69 -10.28
CA GLY A 235 0.25 -22.59 -8.88
C GLY A 235 -0.94 -22.44 -7.94
N GLY A 236 -0.68 -22.48 -6.64
CA GLY A 236 -1.72 -22.37 -5.63
C GLY A 236 -1.20 -22.51 -4.21
N VAL A 237 -2.10 -22.26 -3.25
CA VAL A 237 -1.87 -22.38 -1.81
C VAL A 237 -3.13 -23.00 -1.20
N PHE A 238 -2.96 -23.90 -0.23
CA PHE A 238 -4.06 -24.68 0.32
C PHE A 238 -4.00 -24.78 1.85
N LEU A 239 -5.15 -24.61 2.49
CA LEU A 239 -5.43 -24.96 3.87
C LEU A 239 -6.43 -26.12 3.84
N GLY A 240 -5.97 -27.31 4.22
CA GLY A 240 -6.83 -28.49 4.36
C GLY A 240 -7.81 -28.33 5.52
N GLY A 241 -9.03 -28.81 5.31
CA GLY A 241 -10.07 -28.85 6.34
C GLY A 241 -9.97 -30.17 7.10
N ASP A 242 -9.18 -30.20 8.18
CA ASP A 242 -8.97 -31.41 8.98
C ASP A 242 -10.32 -32.00 9.47
N PRO A 243 -10.71 -33.22 9.05
CA PRO A 243 -11.75 -33.95 9.73
C PRO A 243 -11.21 -34.35 11.11
N VAL A 244 -12.02 -34.15 12.15
CA VAL A 244 -11.59 -34.27 13.56
C VAL A 244 -10.97 -35.65 13.85
N THR A 245 -9.68 -35.64 14.23
CA THR A 245 -8.78 -36.78 14.54
C THR A 245 -8.31 -37.60 13.32
N ASN A 246 -7.01 -37.92 13.17
CA ASN A 246 -6.08 -38.41 14.19
C ASN A 246 -4.61 -38.00 13.96
N GLN A 247 -3.82 -37.98 15.04
CA GLN A 247 -2.36 -37.90 14.93
C GLN A 247 -1.75 -39.21 14.42
N GLY A 248 -0.78 -39.11 13.51
CA GLY A 248 0.26 -40.12 13.27
C GLY A 248 -0.18 -41.44 12.62
N GLY A 249 -0.45 -41.44 11.31
CA GLY A 249 -0.67 -42.68 10.56
C GLY A 249 -0.44 -42.55 9.04
N SER A 250 0.62 -43.17 8.52
CA SER A 250 0.82 -43.34 7.07
C SER A 250 -0.12 -44.42 6.52
N VAL A 251 -1.09 -44.05 5.69
CA VAL A 251 -1.95 -45.01 4.96
C VAL A 251 -2.05 -44.61 3.49
N THR A 252 -1.88 -45.58 2.59
CA THR A 252 -2.00 -45.41 1.13
C THR A 252 -3.46 -45.43 0.67
N PRO A 253 -3.84 -44.68 -0.39
CA PRO A 253 -5.20 -44.68 -0.90
C PRO A 253 -5.58 -46.02 -1.53
N ASN A 254 -6.82 -46.48 -1.31
CA ASN A 254 -7.45 -47.55 -2.06
C ASN A 254 -8.81 -47.09 -2.59
N SER A 255 -9.09 -47.41 -3.84
CA SER A 255 -10.30 -47.02 -4.57
C SER A 255 -11.53 -47.87 -4.23
N ASN A 256 -12.71 -47.32 -4.55
CA ASN A 256 -14.03 -47.95 -4.68
C ASN A 256 -14.98 -47.90 -3.45
N ALA A 257 -15.79 -46.85 -3.41
CA ALA A 257 -17.15 -46.87 -2.87
C ALA A 257 -18.07 -46.08 -3.83
N ALA A 258 -19.31 -46.54 -4.03
CA ALA A 258 -20.29 -45.89 -4.91
C ALA A 258 -21.28 -45.04 -4.09
N PRO A 259 -21.86 -43.96 -4.66
CA PRO A 259 -22.71 -43.05 -3.91
C PRO A 259 -24.11 -43.63 -3.64
N GLY A 260 -24.54 -43.65 -2.38
CA GLY A 260 -25.92 -43.97 -2.01
C GLY A 260 -26.12 -44.18 -0.52
N GLY A 261 -27.07 -43.45 0.06
CA GLY A 261 -27.50 -43.59 1.47
C GLY A 261 -27.08 -42.41 2.35
N ASP A 262 -28.08 -41.82 2.99
CA ASP A 262 -28.07 -40.92 4.15
C ASP A 262 -27.23 -39.62 4.09
N ALA A 263 -27.85 -38.51 4.50
CA ALA A 263 -27.17 -37.23 4.62
C ALA A 263 -26.21 -37.26 5.83
N PRO A 264 -24.92 -36.93 5.66
CA PRO A 264 -23.97 -36.93 6.76
C PRO A 264 -24.31 -35.83 7.77
N ALA A 265 -23.98 -36.06 9.04
CA ALA A 265 -24.12 -35.06 10.09
C ALA A 265 -23.24 -33.84 9.80
N VAL A 266 -23.67 -32.66 10.28
CA VAL A 266 -22.93 -31.41 10.12
C VAL A 266 -21.55 -31.54 10.79
N SER A 267 -20.50 -31.49 9.98
CA SER A 267 -19.12 -31.44 10.46
C SER A 267 -18.84 -30.09 11.11
N THR A 268 -18.29 -30.11 12.32
CA THR A 268 -17.74 -28.92 13.02
C THR A 268 -16.25 -28.73 12.73
N GLY A 269 -15.74 -29.28 11.61
CA GLY A 269 -14.34 -29.16 11.19
C GLY A 269 -13.97 -27.76 10.70
N THR A 270 -12.66 -27.48 10.73
CA THR A 270 -12.06 -26.27 10.13
C THR A 270 -12.38 -26.22 8.63
N PRO A 271 -12.82 -25.08 8.07
CA PRO A 271 -13.17 -25.00 6.65
C PRO A 271 -11.94 -25.11 5.74
N GLY A 272 -12.01 -25.99 4.75
CA GLY A 272 -10.99 -26.09 3.72
C GLY A 272 -11.01 -24.85 2.82
N THR A 273 -9.86 -24.22 2.60
CA THR A 273 -9.73 -23.04 1.74
C THR A 273 -8.62 -23.26 0.72
N MET A 274 -8.93 -23.09 -0.57
CA MET A 274 -7.99 -23.29 -1.68
C MET A 274 -7.95 -22.06 -2.59
N VAL A 275 -6.73 -21.63 -2.92
CA VAL A 275 -6.45 -20.54 -3.86
C VAL A 275 -5.55 -21.09 -4.97
N LEU A 276 -5.91 -20.83 -6.23
CA LEU A 276 -5.26 -21.40 -7.41
C LEU A 276 -5.10 -20.33 -8.49
N ASN A 277 -3.96 -20.34 -9.18
CA ASN A 277 -3.79 -19.67 -10.47
C ASN A 277 -3.48 -20.69 -11.58
N ILE A 278 -4.06 -20.51 -12.77
CA ILE A 278 -3.74 -21.32 -13.95
C ILE A 278 -3.88 -20.53 -15.25
N THR A 279 -2.94 -20.71 -16.17
CA THR A 279 -3.07 -20.21 -17.55
C THR A 279 -3.60 -21.32 -18.45
N LEU A 280 -4.82 -21.16 -18.96
CA LEU A 280 -5.40 -22.03 -19.98
C LEU A 280 -4.88 -21.63 -21.37
N PRO A 281 -4.70 -22.59 -22.30
CA PRO A 281 -4.28 -22.29 -23.67
C PRO A 281 -5.35 -21.50 -24.44
N PRO A 282 -4.99 -20.81 -25.55
CA PRO A 282 -5.97 -20.25 -26.47
C PRO A 282 -6.88 -21.33 -27.05
N VAL A 283 -8.17 -21.03 -27.23
CA VAL A 283 -9.15 -21.98 -27.77
C VAL A 283 -9.13 -22.03 -29.30
N ASN A 284 -8.77 -20.92 -29.96
CA ASN A 284 -8.66 -20.80 -31.42
C ASN A 284 -7.41 -20.00 -31.81
N ASP A 285 -7.00 -20.11 -33.07
CA ASP A 285 -5.92 -19.27 -33.63
C ASP A 285 -6.23 -17.78 -33.49
N GLY A 286 -5.37 -17.07 -32.76
CA GLY A 286 -5.50 -15.63 -32.54
C GLY A 286 -6.41 -15.22 -31.37
N ASP A 287 -6.96 -16.17 -30.61
CA ASP A 287 -7.36 -15.95 -29.21
C ASP A 287 -6.10 -15.81 -28.32
N GLY A 288 -6.27 -15.28 -27.11
CA GLY A 288 -5.22 -15.21 -26.09
C GLY A 288 -5.33 -16.35 -25.06
N SER A 289 -4.24 -16.61 -24.35
CA SER A 289 -4.26 -17.51 -23.18
C SER A 289 -5.07 -16.88 -22.04
N MET A 290 -5.98 -17.65 -21.44
CA MET A 290 -6.82 -17.18 -20.34
C MET A 290 -6.14 -17.45 -19.00
N ARG A 291 -5.86 -16.42 -18.21
CA ARG A 291 -5.26 -16.54 -16.87
C ARG A 291 -6.36 -16.49 -15.83
N LEU A 292 -6.60 -17.59 -15.14
CA LEU A 292 -7.59 -17.67 -14.09
C LEU A 292 -6.94 -17.57 -12.72
N ILE A 293 -7.55 -16.78 -11.85
CA ILE A 293 -7.45 -16.92 -10.39
C ILE A 293 -8.77 -17.50 -9.92
N ALA A 294 -8.70 -18.54 -9.10
CA ALA A 294 -9.86 -19.20 -8.50
C ALA A 294 -9.64 -19.36 -6.99
N VAL A 295 -10.67 -19.00 -6.22
CA VAL A 295 -10.70 -19.15 -4.77
C VAL A 295 -11.97 -19.92 -4.41
N VAL A 296 -11.83 -20.96 -3.59
CA VAL A 296 -12.94 -21.77 -3.08
C VAL A 296 -12.74 -22.00 -1.59
N GLN A 297 -13.81 -21.83 -0.81
CA GLN A 297 -13.89 -22.24 0.59
C GLN A 297 -15.20 -22.98 0.85
N ASP A 298 -15.12 -24.06 1.64
CA ASP A 298 -16.27 -24.81 2.12
C ASP A 298 -15.94 -25.53 3.45
N SER A 299 -16.94 -25.97 4.21
CA SER A 299 -16.74 -26.92 5.34
C SER A 299 -16.75 -28.39 4.87
N ALA A 300 -16.50 -28.61 3.58
CA ALA A 300 -16.43 -29.90 2.92
C ALA A 300 -15.03 -30.52 3.02
N THR A 301 -14.87 -31.79 2.66
CA THR A 301 -13.54 -32.44 2.69
C THR A 301 -12.61 -31.92 1.61
N ASP A 302 -11.29 -32.07 1.81
CA ASP A 302 -10.25 -31.72 0.84
C ASP A 302 -10.52 -32.29 -0.57
N ASP A 303 -11.03 -33.53 -0.67
CA ASP A 303 -11.43 -34.16 -1.94
C ASP A 303 -12.62 -33.43 -2.59
N GLN A 304 -13.63 -33.04 -1.81
CA GLN A 304 -14.82 -32.32 -2.32
C GLN A 304 -14.46 -30.91 -2.79
N LEU A 305 -13.62 -30.19 -2.01
CA LEU A 305 -13.11 -28.87 -2.37
C LEU A 305 -12.25 -28.94 -3.65
N THR A 306 -11.39 -29.96 -3.74
CA THR A 306 -10.56 -30.25 -4.93
C THR A 306 -11.42 -30.58 -6.15
N ALA A 307 -12.50 -31.35 -5.98
CA ALA A 307 -13.44 -31.68 -7.06
C ALA A 307 -14.20 -30.45 -7.55
N LEU A 308 -14.67 -29.58 -6.66
CA LEU A 308 -15.33 -28.32 -7.03
C LEU A 308 -14.38 -27.37 -7.76
N MET A 309 -13.17 -27.16 -7.23
CA MET A 309 -12.14 -26.33 -7.90
C MET A 309 -11.81 -26.89 -9.30
N ARG A 310 -11.74 -28.21 -9.45
CA ARG A 310 -11.55 -28.88 -10.76
C ARG A 310 -12.73 -28.64 -11.71
N SER A 311 -13.97 -28.67 -11.23
CA SER A 311 -15.15 -28.32 -12.04
C SER A 311 -15.05 -26.87 -12.51
N LEU A 312 -14.88 -25.91 -11.59
CA LEU A 312 -14.83 -24.48 -11.90
C LEU A 312 -13.79 -24.12 -12.98
N ILE A 313 -12.61 -24.75 -12.98
CA ILE A 313 -11.61 -24.56 -14.05
C ILE A 313 -12.03 -25.23 -15.38
N SER A 314 -12.63 -26.43 -15.32
CA SER A 314 -13.18 -27.12 -16.51
C SER A 314 -14.35 -26.34 -17.15
N ASP A 315 -15.24 -25.81 -16.32
CA ASP A 315 -16.40 -25.01 -16.72
C ASP A 315 -15.96 -23.64 -17.25
N SER A 316 -14.85 -23.08 -16.73
CA SER A 316 -14.19 -21.90 -17.31
C SER A 316 -13.62 -22.19 -18.70
N ASN A 317 -12.86 -23.28 -18.84
CA ASN A 317 -12.19 -23.68 -20.09
C ASN A 317 -13.18 -24.10 -21.21
N SER A 318 -14.37 -24.58 -20.85
CA SER A 318 -15.40 -25.01 -21.79
C SER A 318 -16.51 -23.97 -22.02
N GLY A 319 -16.76 -23.09 -21.05
CA GLY A 319 -17.77 -22.03 -21.12
C GLY A 319 -17.29 -20.73 -21.76
N TYR A 320 -15.98 -20.43 -21.72
CA TYR A 320 -15.43 -19.13 -22.09
C TYR A 320 -14.18 -19.22 -22.97
N ARG A 321 -13.84 -18.13 -23.66
CA ARG A 321 -12.52 -17.93 -24.30
C ARG A 321 -12.10 -16.46 -24.28
N LYS A 322 -10.79 -16.20 -24.22
CA LYS A 322 -10.21 -14.84 -24.27
C LYS A 322 -9.95 -14.44 -25.72
N SER A 323 -10.92 -13.78 -26.35
CA SER A 323 -10.90 -13.51 -27.80
C SER A 323 -10.53 -12.07 -28.11
N ARG A 324 -9.74 -11.86 -29.16
CA ARG A 324 -9.38 -10.52 -29.63
C ARG A 324 -10.58 -9.85 -30.31
N VAL A 325 -10.85 -8.61 -29.92
CA VAL A 325 -12.01 -7.81 -30.39
C VAL A 325 -11.57 -6.63 -31.24
N TYR A 326 -10.41 -6.05 -30.94
CA TYR A 326 -9.71 -5.10 -31.81
C TYR A 326 -8.24 -5.46 -31.88
N LYS A 327 -7.63 -5.27 -33.04
CA LYS A 327 -6.18 -5.34 -33.24
C LYS A 327 -5.56 -3.94 -33.23
N THR A 328 -4.30 -3.84 -32.80
CA THR A 328 -3.47 -2.64 -32.92
C THR A 328 -3.54 -2.06 -34.34
N GLY A 329 -3.96 -0.80 -34.45
CA GLY A 329 -4.14 -0.08 -35.71
C GLY A 329 -5.44 -0.36 -36.46
N GLU A 330 -6.34 -1.20 -35.95
CA GLU A 330 -7.68 -1.40 -36.51
C GLU A 330 -8.56 -0.16 -36.33
N GLU A 331 -9.45 0.10 -37.28
CA GLU A 331 -10.37 1.25 -37.25
C GLU A 331 -11.57 0.92 -36.34
N VAL A 332 -11.61 1.56 -35.17
CA VAL A 332 -12.68 1.40 -34.17
C VAL A 332 -13.95 2.11 -34.60
N ALA A 333 -13.81 3.31 -35.17
CA ALA A 333 -14.90 4.12 -35.71
C ALA A 333 -14.37 5.23 -36.64
N ARG A 334 -15.30 5.98 -37.23
CA ARG A 334 -15.04 7.26 -37.88
C ARG A 334 -15.77 8.38 -37.16
N TYR A 335 -15.16 9.55 -37.14
CA TYR A 335 -15.72 10.77 -36.57
C TYR A 335 -15.53 11.90 -37.59
N ASP A 336 -16.59 12.65 -37.91
CA ASP A 336 -16.45 13.78 -38.83
C ASP A 336 -16.04 15.03 -38.05
N VAL A 337 -14.89 15.60 -38.43
CA VAL A 337 -14.26 16.74 -37.77
C VAL A 337 -14.06 17.84 -38.80
N ALA A 338 -14.68 19.01 -38.62
CA ALA A 338 -14.57 20.13 -39.56
C ALA A 338 -14.80 19.74 -41.04
N LYS A 339 -15.77 18.84 -41.29
CA LYS A 339 -16.14 18.25 -42.60
C LYS A 339 -15.09 17.33 -43.24
N GLN A 340 -14.05 16.95 -42.51
CA GLN A 340 -13.10 15.90 -42.89
C GLN A 340 -13.36 14.67 -42.01
N SER A 341 -13.31 13.46 -42.58
CA SER A 341 -13.54 12.24 -41.81
C SER A 341 -12.25 11.78 -41.14
N LEU A 342 -12.30 11.56 -39.82
CA LEU A 342 -11.21 11.09 -38.98
C LEU A 342 -11.43 9.62 -38.63
N SER A 343 -10.50 8.77 -39.04
CA SER A 343 -10.37 7.38 -38.59
C SER A 343 -9.90 7.39 -37.13
N LEU A 344 -10.64 6.73 -36.23
CA LEU A 344 -10.22 6.45 -34.86
C LEU A 344 -9.65 5.03 -34.81
N ARG A 345 -8.38 4.87 -34.46
CA ARG A 345 -7.68 3.57 -34.46
C ARG A 345 -7.32 3.09 -33.07
N ALA A 346 -7.43 1.79 -32.84
CA ALA A 346 -7.02 1.12 -31.61
C ALA A 346 -5.50 1.23 -31.43
N ALA A 347 -5.03 1.71 -30.28
CA ALA A 347 -3.58 1.84 -30.01
C ALA A 347 -2.91 0.50 -29.66
N GLU A 348 -3.69 -0.53 -29.30
CA GLU A 348 -3.24 -1.84 -28.84
C GLU A 348 -4.26 -2.95 -29.20
N ASP A 349 -3.89 -4.21 -29.00
CA ASP A 349 -4.77 -5.37 -29.19
C ASP A 349 -5.70 -5.55 -27.97
N LEU A 350 -7.00 -5.31 -28.13
CA LEU A 350 -8.00 -5.56 -27.08
C LEU A 350 -8.45 -7.03 -27.09
N PHE A 351 -8.20 -7.73 -26.00
CA PHE A 351 -8.75 -9.07 -25.73
C PHE A 351 -9.85 -8.99 -24.65
N LEU A 352 -11.00 -9.60 -24.91
CA LEU A 352 -12.12 -9.72 -23.95
C LEU A 352 -12.40 -11.20 -23.68
N VAL A 353 -12.85 -11.54 -22.46
CA VAL A 353 -13.36 -12.89 -22.20
C VAL A 353 -14.82 -12.93 -22.64
N VAL A 354 -15.12 -13.85 -23.55
CA VAL A 354 -16.47 -14.00 -24.14
C VAL A 354 -16.95 -15.45 -23.97
N PRO A 355 -18.25 -15.69 -23.75
CA PRO A 355 -18.79 -17.04 -23.73
C PRO A 355 -18.52 -17.78 -25.05
N LEU A 356 -18.22 -19.07 -24.97
CA LEU A 356 -17.91 -19.90 -26.14
C LEU A 356 -19.08 -19.90 -27.13
N GLY A 357 -18.76 -19.89 -28.44
CA GLY A 357 -19.75 -19.67 -29.50
C GLY A 357 -20.17 -18.21 -29.75
N THR A 358 -19.80 -17.26 -28.88
CA THR A 358 -20.07 -15.82 -29.10
C THR A 358 -19.14 -15.24 -30.17
N VAL A 359 -19.69 -14.43 -31.08
CA VAL A 359 -18.93 -13.56 -32.00
C VAL A 359 -18.38 -12.37 -31.19
N PRO A 360 -17.06 -12.17 -31.07
CA PRO A 360 -16.50 -11.26 -30.05
C PRO A 360 -16.96 -9.81 -30.18
N ALA A 361 -16.95 -9.26 -31.40
CA ALA A 361 -17.44 -7.91 -31.68
C ALA A 361 -18.92 -7.69 -31.30
N SER A 362 -19.74 -8.76 -31.25
CA SER A 362 -21.15 -8.66 -30.83
C SER A 362 -21.33 -8.63 -29.31
N TYR A 363 -20.28 -8.90 -28.53
CA TYR A 363 -20.30 -8.88 -27.06
C TYR A 363 -20.14 -7.47 -26.49
N VAL A 364 -19.60 -6.53 -27.28
CA VAL A 364 -19.68 -5.09 -27.02
C VAL A 364 -21.12 -4.62 -27.30
N GLN A 365 -21.80 -4.06 -26.31
CA GLN A 365 -23.13 -3.48 -26.48
C GLN A 365 -23.07 -2.02 -26.97
N THR A 366 -22.13 -1.23 -26.46
CA THR A 366 -22.03 0.20 -26.73
C THR A 366 -20.59 0.66 -26.59
N VAL A 367 -20.15 1.55 -27.48
CA VAL A 367 -18.86 2.23 -27.39
C VAL A 367 -19.12 3.73 -27.22
N THR A 368 -18.51 4.30 -26.18
CA THR A 368 -18.45 5.76 -25.94
C THR A 368 -17.02 6.23 -26.13
N TYR A 369 -16.80 7.54 -26.28
CA TYR A 369 -15.46 8.11 -26.51
C TYR A 369 -15.17 9.23 -25.52
N SER A 370 -13.96 9.20 -24.96
CA SER A 370 -13.46 10.18 -24.00
C SER A 370 -12.13 10.76 -24.52
N PHE A 371 -12.12 12.04 -24.88
CA PHE A 371 -10.95 12.70 -25.47
C PHE A 371 -10.12 13.48 -24.44
N THR A 372 -8.81 13.58 -24.68
CA THR A 372 -7.85 14.22 -23.76
C THR A 372 -8.05 15.74 -23.63
N ALA A 373 -7.57 16.30 -22.51
CA ALA A 373 -7.79 17.71 -22.17
C ALA A 373 -7.24 18.71 -23.20
N ASP A 374 -6.14 18.38 -23.88
CA ASP A 374 -5.52 19.21 -24.92
C ASP A 374 -6.41 19.35 -26.17
N ASN A 375 -7.37 18.45 -26.34
CA ASN A 375 -8.38 18.47 -27.41
C ASN A 375 -9.72 19.12 -26.96
N LYS A 376 -9.80 19.70 -25.75
CA LYS A 376 -11.04 20.38 -25.30
C LYS A 376 -11.29 21.67 -26.09
N PRO A 377 -12.52 21.87 -26.62
CA PRO A 377 -12.86 23.11 -27.29
C PRO A 377 -12.99 24.29 -26.33
N LYS A 378 -12.79 25.51 -26.85
CA LYS A 378 -12.88 26.78 -26.10
C LYS A 378 -14.33 27.21 -25.78
N SER A 379 -15.28 26.27 -25.71
CA SER A 379 -16.71 26.50 -25.49
C SER A 379 -17.34 25.27 -24.84
N ALA A 380 -18.26 25.47 -23.91
CA ALA A 380 -18.74 24.42 -22.99
C ALA A 380 -19.73 23.39 -23.60
N ASN A 381 -20.22 23.60 -24.81
CA ASN A 381 -21.47 22.97 -25.28
C ASN A 381 -21.35 21.84 -26.31
N ALA A 382 -20.15 21.43 -26.72
CA ALA A 382 -19.94 20.22 -27.54
C ALA A 382 -18.48 19.73 -27.42
N PRO A 383 -18.21 18.43 -27.17
CA PRO A 383 -16.85 17.87 -27.14
C PRO A 383 -16.36 17.49 -28.55
N GLU A 384 -16.38 18.46 -29.49
CA GLU A 384 -15.90 18.24 -30.87
C GLU A 384 -14.37 18.43 -30.92
N LEU A 385 -13.66 17.43 -31.47
CA LEU A 385 -12.20 17.48 -31.68
C LEU A 385 -11.83 18.65 -32.60
N ALA A 386 -10.81 19.43 -32.27
CA ALA A 386 -10.42 20.62 -33.02
C ALA A 386 -9.20 20.38 -33.93
N PRO A 387 -9.24 20.72 -35.24
CA PRO A 387 -8.05 20.73 -36.09
C PRO A 387 -7.00 21.78 -35.65
N PRO A 388 -5.69 21.55 -35.92
CA PRO A 388 -5.14 20.42 -36.66
C PRO A 388 -4.98 19.17 -35.78
N ILE A 389 -5.31 18.00 -36.35
CA ILE A 389 -5.09 16.69 -35.74
C ILE A 389 -4.09 15.95 -36.62
N LEU A 390 -3.02 15.40 -36.04
CA LEU A 390 -1.98 14.69 -36.79
C LEU A 390 -2.20 13.18 -36.76
N GLU A 391 -1.86 12.50 -37.85
CA GLU A 391 -1.82 11.03 -37.87
C GLU A 391 -0.86 10.49 -36.80
N GLY A 392 -1.28 9.47 -36.05
CA GLY A 392 -0.55 8.94 -34.90
C GLY A 392 -0.76 9.72 -33.59
N GLN A 393 -1.44 10.87 -33.59
CA GLN A 393 -1.75 11.61 -32.36
C GLN A 393 -2.71 10.82 -31.48
N GLN A 394 -2.36 10.60 -30.21
CA GLN A 394 -3.26 10.03 -29.21
C GLN A 394 -4.42 10.99 -28.95
N LEU A 395 -5.65 10.49 -29.02
CA LEU A 395 -6.86 11.30 -28.89
C LEU A 395 -7.54 11.12 -27.52
N GLY A 396 -7.36 9.96 -26.91
CA GLY A 396 -8.01 9.56 -25.66
C GLY A 396 -8.33 8.07 -25.68
N SER A 397 -9.54 7.70 -25.27
CA SER A 397 -9.98 6.31 -25.19
C SER A 397 -11.40 6.10 -25.72
N ALA A 398 -11.64 4.90 -26.24
CA ALA A 398 -12.96 4.32 -26.40
C ALA A 398 -13.32 3.53 -25.13
N ASN A 399 -14.49 3.77 -24.54
CA ASN A 399 -14.98 3.02 -23.38
C ASN A 399 -16.13 2.11 -23.83
N LEU A 400 -15.93 0.81 -23.68
CA LEU A 400 -16.77 -0.27 -24.20
C LEU A 400 -17.60 -0.85 -23.06
N LEU A 401 -18.93 -0.77 -23.16
CA LEU A 401 -19.86 -1.50 -22.29
C LEU A 401 -20.13 -2.88 -22.89
N LEU A 402 -19.90 -3.94 -22.12
CA LEU A 402 -20.06 -5.33 -22.55
C LEU A 402 -21.43 -5.92 -22.16
N ARG A 403 -21.76 -7.11 -22.68
CA ARG A 403 -23.06 -7.75 -22.44
C ARG A 403 -23.33 -8.21 -21.01
N ASP A 404 -22.30 -8.41 -20.21
CA ASP A 404 -22.38 -8.70 -18.77
C ASP A 404 -22.46 -7.42 -17.92
N GLY A 405 -22.40 -6.23 -18.53
CA GLY A 405 -22.37 -4.93 -17.85
C GLY A 405 -20.97 -4.47 -17.42
N SER A 406 -19.93 -5.28 -17.65
CA SER A 406 -18.54 -4.86 -17.44
C SER A 406 -18.13 -3.75 -18.42
N GLN A 407 -17.11 -2.97 -18.06
CA GLN A 407 -16.61 -1.86 -18.85
C GLN A 407 -15.12 -2.00 -19.10
N HIS A 408 -14.72 -1.88 -20.37
CA HIS A 408 -13.32 -1.87 -20.79
C HIS A 408 -12.94 -0.54 -21.44
N THR A 409 -11.68 -0.17 -21.34
CA THR A 409 -11.13 1.06 -21.94
C THR A 409 -10.07 0.66 -22.97
N LEU A 410 -10.18 1.17 -24.19
CA LEU A 410 -9.23 0.97 -25.29
C LEU A 410 -8.65 2.34 -25.69
N PRO A 411 -7.36 2.61 -25.49
CA PRO A 411 -6.74 3.84 -25.96
C PRO A 411 -6.81 3.95 -27.48
N ILE A 412 -7.06 5.17 -27.99
CA ILE A 412 -7.24 5.44 -29.42
C ILE A 412 -6.40 6.61 -29.93
N TYR A 413 -6.00 6.50 -31.19
CA TYR A 413 -5.22 7.51 -31.92
C TYR A 413 -5.84 7.88 -33.27
N ALA A 414 -5.41 9.01 -33.81
CA ALA A 414 -5.83 9.53 -35.11
C ALA A 414 -5.23 8.70 -36.26
N GLY A 415 -6.09 7.96 -36.96
CA GLY A 415 -5.73 7.12 -38.11
C GLY A 415 -5.53 7.86 -39.43
N ASN A 416 -5.66 9.20 -39.44
CA ASN A 416 -5.28 10.10 -40.52
C ASN A 416 -5.17 11.55 -39.99
N THR A 417 -4.45 12.40 -40.73
CA THR A 417 -4.34 13.84 -40.42
C THR A 417 -5.61 14.60 -40.81
N ILE A 418 -6.02 15.59 -40.00
CA ILE A 418 -7.11 16.55 -40.26
C ILE A 418 -6.53 17.97 -40.21
N GLN A 419 -6.73 18.75 -41.27
CA GLN A 419 -6.15 20.10 -41.40
C GLN A 419 -7.17 21.21 -41.08
N THR A 420 -6.70 22.35 -40.57
CA THR A 420 -7.55 23.54 -40.40
C THR A 420 -8.00 24.06 -41.76
N ASP A 421 -9.30 24.19 -42.01
CA ASP A 421 -9.84 24.73 -43.28
C ASP A 421 -9.72 26.26 -43.38
N ASN A 422 -8.48 26.74 -43.34
CA ASN A 422 -8.14 28.14 -43.49
C ASN A 422 -8.18 28.54 -44.97
N ALA A 423 -9.39 28.65 -45.53
CA ALA A 423 -9.62 29.01 -46.93
C ALA A 423 -8.82 30.24 -47.42
N ARG A 424 -8.58 31.24 -46.55
CA ARG A 424 -7.70 32.39 -46.84
C ARG A 424 -6.23 32.00 -47.00
N VAL A 425 -5.68 31.17 -46.11
CA VAL A 425 -4.29 30.70 -46.17
C VAL A 425 -4.10 29.79 -47.37
N ASN A 426 -5.03 28.86 -47.60
CA ASN A 426 -5.02 27.99 -48.79
C ASN A 426 -5.11 28.78 -50.09
N SER A 427 -5.93 29.86 -50.14
CA SER A 427 -5.96 30.78 -51.29
C SER A 427 -4.61 31.49 -51.50
N ILE A 428 -3.95 31.97 -50.43
CA ILE A 428 -2.65 32.64 -50.51
C ILE A 428 -1.53 31.67 -50.94
N LEU A 429 -1.50 30.46 -50.38
CA LEU A 429 -0.53 29.42 -50.76
C LEU A 429 -0.72 28.98 -52.23
N ASN A 430 -1.96 28.84 -52.68
CA ASN A 430 -2.27 28.54 -54.08
C ASN A 430 -1.93 29.70 -55.02
N LEU A 431 -2.07 30.95 -54.57
CA LEU A 431 -1.63 32.14 -55.32
C LEU A 431 -0.09 32.15 -55.46
N ILE A 432 0.64 31.93 -54.36
CA ILE A 432 2.11 31.86 -54.34
C ILE A 432 2.61 30.71 -55.24
N ASN A 433 1.99 29.53 -55.18
CA ASN A 433 2.35 28.40 -56.03
C ASN A 433 2.01 28.65 -57.51
N SER A 434 0.86 29.25 -57.83
CA SER A 434 0.48 29.61 -59.21
C SER A 434 1.43 30.62 -59.84
N TYR A 435 1.94 31.58 -59.05
CA TYR A 435 2.90 32.59 -59.50
C TYR A 435 4.37 32.28 -59.13
N ARG A 436 4.71 31.03 -58.78
CA ARG A 436 6.08 30.61 -58.41
C ARG A 436 7.19 31.14 -59.34
N PRO A 437 7.11 31.01 -60.68
CA PRO A 437 8.18 31.54 -61.55
C PRO A 437 8.30 33.07 -61.46
N LEU A 438 7.19 33.80 -61.31
CA LEU A 438 7.19 35.25 -61.14
C LEU A 438 7.81 35.65 -59.80
N PHE A 439 7.47 34.94 -58.73
CA PHE A 439 8.02 35.16 -57.38
C PHE A 439 9.53 34.88 -57.33
N ILE A 440 10.00 33.81 -57.98
CA ILE A 440 11.43 33.51 -58.13
C ILE A 440 12.14 34.63 -58.90
N ILE A 441 11.56 35.15 -59.99
CA ILE A 441 12.12 36.28 -60.75
C ILE A 441 12.23 37.53 -59.85
N ILE A 442 11.22 37.85 -59.05
CA ILE A 442 11.25 39.00 -58.12
C ILE A 442 12.35 38.83 -57.07
N VAL A 443 12.48 37.64 -56.46
CA VAL A 443 13.53 37.35 -55.47
C VAL A 443 14.94 37.45 -56.10
N VAL A 444 15.11 36.96 -57.34
CA VAL A 444 16.38 37.08 -58.08
C VAL A 444 16.70 38.54 -58.41
N LEU A 445 15.71 39.34 -58.83
CA LEU A 445 15.90 40.78 -59.10
C LEU A 445 16.33 41.54 -57.84
N LEU A 446 15.66 41.30 -56.70
CA LEU A 446 16.02 41.90 -55.42
C LEU A 446 17.41 41.47 -54.93
N ALA A 447 17.80 40.20 -55.17
CA ALA A 447 19.14 39.72 -54.86
C ALA A 447 20.22 40.36 -55.75
N VAL A 448 19.93 40.62 -57.03
CA VAL A 448 20.82 41.34 -57.95
C VAL A 448 20.94 42.82 -57.56
N GLU A 449 19.84 43.49 -57.21
CA GLU A 449 19.85 44.87 -56.74
C GLU A 449 20.66 45.02 -55.44
N LEU A 450 20.44 44.12 -54.47
CA LEU A 450 21.22 44.05 -53.24
C LEU A 450 22.71 43.79 -53.51
N TYR A 451 23.04 42.88 -54.44
CA TYR A 451 24.42 42.62 -54.85
C TYR A 451 25.09 43.86 -55.48
N VAL A 452 24.37 44.61 -56.32
CA VAL A 452 24.87 45.87 -56.90
C VAL A 452 25.10 46.93 -55.83
N LEU A 453 24.18 47.08 -54.87
CA LEU A 453 24.36 47.99 -53.72
C LEU A 453 25.58 47.61 -52.87
N ILE A 454 25.77 46.32 -52.59
CA ILE A 454 26.96 45.80 -51.87
C ILE A 454 28.24 46.06 -52.69
N ALA A 455 28.25 45.80 -54.00
CA ALA A 455 29.40 46.06 -54.86
C ALA A 455 29.76 47.55 -54.91
N ILE A 456 28.76 48.44 -54.99
CA ILE A 456 28.97 49.90 -54.92
C ILE A 456 29.55 50.28 -53.55
N ALA A 457 29.01 49.77 -52.45
CA ALA A 457 29.52 50.02 -51.09
C ALA A 457 30.98 49.55 -50.95
N VAL A 458 31.31 48.32 -51.37
CA VAL A 458 32.68 47.78 -51.38
C VAL A 458 33.61 48.61 -52.26
N SER A 459 33.14 49.14 -53.40
CA SER A 459 33.94 50.02 -54.25
C SER A 459 34.26 51.37 -53.58
N LYS A 460 33.30 51.96 -52.85
CA LYS A 460 33.49 53.18 -52.05
C LYS A 460 34.43 52.93 -50.87
N ILE A 461 34.28 51.80 -50.18
CA ILE A 461 35.16 51.37 -49.09
C ILE A 461 36.59 51.14 -49.59
N ARG A 462 36.79 50.44 -50.72
CA ARG A 462 38.12 50.28 -51.35
C ARG A 462 38.75 51.63 -51.73
N LYS A 463 37.98 52.58 -52.28
CA LYS A 463 38.48 53.93 -52.56
C LYS A 463 38.87 54.68 -51.27
N ALA A 464 38.06 54.59 -50.21
CA ALA A 464 38.36 55.21 -48.92
C ALA A 464 39.60 54.59 -48.23
N ILE A 465 39.77 53.27 -48.30
CA ILE A 465 40.95 52.57 -47.77
C ILE A 465 42.21 52.95 -48.56
N ASN A 466 42.15 52.97 -49.90
CA ASN A 466 43.29 53.35 -50.72
C ASN A 466 43.66 54.84 -50.56
N ALA A 467 42.68 55.73 -50.43
CA ALA A 467 42.92 57.15 -50.11
C ALA A 467 43.56 57.37 -48.73
N ARG A 468 43.35 56.44 -47.79
CA ARG A 468 44.03 56.42 -46.47
C ARG A 468 45.36 55.66 -46.48
N ARG A 469 45.81 55.11 -47.62
CA ARG A 469 47.05 54.32 -47.72
C ARG A 469 48.25 55.12 -48.22
N THR A 470 48.08 56.39 -48.54
CA THR A 470 49.14 57.35 -48.90
C THR A 470 49.64 58.21 -47.73
N GLU A 471 49.05 58.09 -46.55
CA GLU A 471 49.55 58.78 -45.34
C GLU A 471 49.73 57.83 -44.15
N LYS A 472 50.84 58.03 -43.43
CA LYS A 472 51.15 57.50 -42.08
C LYS A 472 51.20 55.97 -41.93
N ARG A 473 52.42 55.44 -42.06
CA ARG A 473 52.89 54.31 -41.23
C ARG A 473 52.71 54.68 -39.75
N GLY A 474 52.12 53.81 -38.95
CA GLY A 474 52.20 53.89 -37.49
C GLY A 474 51.04 53.23 -36.74
N PHE A 475 51.41 52.39 -35.76
CA PHE A 475 50.63 52.02 -34.57
C PHE A 475 49.33 51.18 -34.70
N GLY A 476 49.43 49.92 -34.27
CA GLY A 476 48.45 49.29 -33.37
C GLY A 476 47.19 48.60 -33.95
N GLY A 477 46.77 47.54 -33.24
CA GLY A 477 45.37 47.10 -33.19
C GLY A 477 44.96 45.95 -34.14
N GLY A 478 44.58 44.82 -33.57
CA GLY A 478 43.82 43.78 -34.28
C GLY A 478 42.33 44.13 -34.34
N ALA A 479 41.73 44.04 -35.53
CA ALA A 479 40.28 44.15 -35.74
C ALA A 479 39.82 43.54 -37.08
N ALA A 480 40.65 43.68 -38.13
CA ALA A 480 40.27 43.35 -39.51
C ALA A 480 40.00 41.86 -39.81
N ALA A 481 40.45 40.92 -38.97
CA ALA A 481 40.31 39.49 -39.20
C ALA A 481 38.87 38.97 -38.98
N PHE A 482 38.11 39.58 -38.07
CA PHE A 482 36.81 39.04 -37.63
C PHE A 482 35.69 39.25 -38.65
N VAL A 483 35.73 40.37 -39.39
CA VAL A 483 34.65 40.76 -40.32
C VAL A 483 34.65 39.92 -41.61
N VAL A 484 35.80 39.43 -42.05
CA VAL A 484 35.92 38.64 -43.30
C VAL A 484 35.36 37.22 -43.13
N LEU A 485 35.62 36.59 -41.97
CA LEU A 485 35.13 35.24 -41.67
C LEU A 485 33.60 35.20 -41.51
N LEU A 486 33.01 36.22 -40.88
CA LEU A 486 31.56 36.33 -40.66
C LEU A 486 30.75 36.43 -41.96
N ILE A 487 31.31 37.03 -43.01
CA ILE A 487 30.64 37.18 -44.31
C ILE A 487 30.72 35.88 -45.15
N CYS A 488 31.81 35.13 -45.06
CA CYS A 488 31.93 33.84 -45.77
C CYS A 488 31.08 32.72 -45.16
N GLY A 489 30.85 32.73 -43.84
CA GLY A 489 30.11 31.66 -43.14
C GLY A 489 28.61 31.60 -43.43
N LEU A 490 27.98 32.72 -43.80
CA LEU A 490 26.51 32.84 -43.89
C LEU A 490 25.91 32.70 -45.32
N ILE A 491 26.74 32.71 -46.36
CA ILE A 491 26.25 32.80 -47.77
C ILE A 491 26.40 31.46 -48.51
N LEU A 492 27.34 30.59 -48.11
CA LEU A 492 27.66 29.38 -48.87
C LEU A 492 26.59 28.26 -48.87
N PRO A 493 25.78 28.04 -47.82
CA PRO A 493 24.77 26.96 -47.81
C PRO A 493 23.59 27.17 -48.78
N LEU A 494 23.37 28.38 -49.30
CA LEU A 494 22.16 28.75 -50.05
C LEU A 494 22.30 28.70 -51.58
N LEU A 495 23.45 28.27 -52.12
CA LEU A 495 23.72 28.27 -53.56
C LEU A 495 24.07 26.90 -54.17
N THR A 496 24.23 25.83 -53.39
CA THR A 496 24.60 24.49 -53.89
C THR A 496 23.41 23.52 -53.98
N GLY A 497 22.34 23.95 -54.68
CA GLY A 497 21.22 23.09 -55.06
C GLY A 497 21.53 22.19 -56.26
N CYS A 498 22.56 21.34 -56.17
CA CYS A 498 22.95 20.44 -57.27
C CYS A 498 22.25 19.08 -57.19
N ALA A 499 21.33 18.83 -58.13
CA ALA A 499 20.76 17.50 -58.34
C ALA A 499 21.73 16.58 -59.10
N VAL A 500 21.76 15.30 -58.75
CA VAL A 500 22.43 14.22 -59.51
C VAL A 500 21.38 13.16 -59.85
N LYS A 501 21.31 12.73 -61.11
CA LYS A 501 20.24 11.81 -61.58
C LYS A 501 20.70 10.94 -62.75
N ARG A 502 21.06 9.68 -62.44
CA ARG A 502 21.44 8.57 -63.36
C ARG A 502 22.76 8.80 -64.13
N GLY A 503 23.58 7.78 -64.43
CA GLY A 503 23.57 6.36 -64.02
C GLY A 503 23.81 5.41 -65.20
N THR A 504 24.80 4.51 -65.07
CA THR A 504 25.06 3.39 -65.99
C THR A 504 25.77 2.24 -65.26
N ASP A 505 25.26 1.03 -65.44
CA ASP A 505 25.82 -0.27 -65.01
C ASP A 505 26.94 -0.75 -65.97
N PRO A 506 27.80 -1.74 -65.61
CA PRO A 506 27.38 -3.15 -65.80
C PRO A 506 27.94 -4.17 -64.77
N GLY A 507 27.06 -4.98 -64.16
CA GLY A 507 27.44 -5.99 -63.13
C GLY A 507 26.82 -7.40 -63.14
N VAL A 508 25.87 -7.72 -64.05
CA VAL A 508 25.36 -9.09 -64.37
C VAL A 508 24.84 -9.98 -63.20
N ASN A 509 23.51 -10.02 -63.05
CA ASN A 509 22.58 -11.18 -62.95
C ASN A 509 22.90 -12.43 -62.04
N TYR A 510 21.93 -13.21 -61.54
CA TYR A 510 20.54 -13.49 -61.97
C TYR A 510 19.58 -13.73 -60.77
N SER A 511 18.42 -13.06 -60.82
CA SER A 511 17.04 -13.55 -60.59
C SER A 511 16.57 -14.43 -59.39
N ASP A 512 15.36 -14.06 -58.94
CA ASP A 512 14.17 -14.90 -58.68
C ASP A 512 13.89 -15.58 -57.31
N THR A 513 12.62 -15.40 -56.94
CA THR A 513 11.74 -16.17 -56.05
C THR A 513 11.72 -15.90 -54.53
N VAL A 514 10.51 -15.58 -54.08
CA VAL A 514 9.99 -15.66 -52.70
C VAL A 514 9.88 -17.13 -52.25
N ILE A 515 10.07 -17.44 -50.97
CA ILE A 515 9.26 -18.42 -50.20
C ILE A 515 9.62 -18.36 -48.69
N TYR A 516 8.65 -18.69 -47.83
CA TYR A 516 8.79 -18.87 -46.38
C TYR A 516 9.49 -20.20 -46.05
N ASP A 517 10.00 -20.38 -44.83
CA ASP A 517 9.52 -21.53 -44.04
C ASP A 517 9.66 -21.36 -42.52
N HIS A 518 8.98 -22.23 -41.78
CA HIS A 518 8.94 -22.36 -40.32
C HIS A 518 10.04 -23.31 -39.79
N LEU A 519 10.09 -23.53 -38.46
CA LEU A 519 10.31 -24.83 -37.78
C LEU A 519 9.80 -24.70 -36.30
N PRO A 520 9.51 -25.80 -35.56
CA PRO A 520 8.39 -25.83 -34.62
C PRO A 520 8.72 -26.39 -33.21
N GLN A 521 7.70 -26.92 -32.52
CA GLN A 521 7.72 -27.52 -31.18
C GLN A 521 8.33 -28.95 -31.12
N ASP A 522 8.70 -29.35 -29.90
CA ASP A 522 8.66 -30.69 -29.27
C ASP A 522 8.90 -31.98 -30.08
N ALA A 523 9.89 -32.78 -29.65
CA ALA A 523 9.70 -34.22 -29.33
C ALA A 523 10.91 -34.88 -28.62
N THR A 524 10.71 -35.26 -27.36
CA THR A 524 11.18 -36.47 -26.65
C THR A 524 12.46 -37.27 -27.04
N SER A 525 13.20 -37.64 -25.98
CA SER A 525 13.80 -38.98 -25.68
C SER A 525 15.24 -39.33 -26.07
N ALA A 526 15.87 -40.07 -25.13
CA ALA A 526 17.18 -40.76 -25.19
C ALA A 526 18.43 -39.84 -25.35
N GLU A 527 19.62 -40.20 -24.87
CA GLU A 527 20.04 -41.41 -24.13
C GLU A 527 21.06 -41.06 -23.03
N VAL A 528 21.07 -41.82 -21.92
CA VAL A 528 22.03 -41.62 -20.81
C VAL A 528 23.30 -42.42 -21.06
N ILE A 529 24.44 -41.74 -21.20
CA ILE A 529 25.76 -42.36 -21.16
C ILE A 529 26.63 -41.66 -20.12
N THR A 530 26.77 -42.31 -18.95
CA THR A 530 27.88 -42.02 -18.02
C THR A 530 29.13 -42.77 -18.48
N PRO A 531 30.33 -42.30 -18.11
CA PRO A 531 31.10 -43.12 -17.16
C PRO A 531 31.86 -42.33 -16.08
N THR A 532 31.67 -42.78 -14.84
CA THR A 532 32.67 -42.97 -13.76
C THR A 532 34.01 -42.20 -13.74
N ALA A 533 34.13 -41.32 -12.75
CA ALA A 533 35.03 -41.42 -11.58
C ALA A 533 36.56 -41.68 -11.73
N THR A 534 37.35 -40.75 -11.20
CA THR A 534 38.60 -40.92 -10.40
C THR A 534 38.92 -39.54 -9.78
N LYS A 535 39.21 -39.29 -8.49
CA LYS A 535 39.90 -39.95 -7.36
C LYS A 535 41.43 -39.71 -7.34
N ALA A 536 41.90 -39.19 -6.19
CA ALA A 536 43.30 -38.99 -5.74
C ALA A 536 44.12 -37.86 -6.41
N ALA A 537 45.11 -37.22 -5.74
CA ALA A 537 45.41 -37.05 -4.30
C ALA A 537 46.54 -36.00 -4.07
N ASP A 538 46.75 -35.65 -2.79
CA ASP A 538 48.01 -35.19 -2.12
C ASP A 538 48.72 -33.85 -2.47
N GLY A 539 49.45 -33.32 -1.46
CA GLY A 539 50.35 -32.14 -1.54
C GLY A 539 49.78 -30.88 -0.86
N SER A 540 49.87 -30.61 0.46
CA SER A 540 50.94 -30.76 1.47
C SER A 540 51.94 -29.59 1.55
N ALA A 541 52.13 -29.06 2.79
CA ALA A 541 53.17 -28.13 3.27
C ALA A 541 53.16 -26.66 2.77
N ALA A 542 53.67 -25.65 3.51
CA ALA A 542 53.83 -25.49 4.98
C ALA A 542 54.24 -24.04 5.34
N GLY A 543 53.88 -23.58 6.55
CA GLY A 543 54.47 -22.40 7.21
C GLY A 543 53.83 -21.03 6.86
N ALA A 544 53.94 -19.99 7.70
CA ALA A 544 54.52 -19.95 9.05
C ALA A 544 53.85 -18.87 9.93
N ALA A 545 53.98 -19.05 11.25
CA ALA A 545 53.36 -18.25 12.31
C ALA A 545 53.95 -16.84 12.51
N CYS A 546 53.19 -15.98 13.19
CA CYS A 546 53.69 -14.99 14.14
C CYS A 546 52.67 -14.78 15.27
N ASP A 547 53.08 -14.99 16.52
CA ASP A 547 52.33 -14.62 17.72
C ASP A 547 52.40 -13.11 17.99
N VAL A 548 51.35 -12.54 18.60
CA VAL A 548 51.49 -11.75 19.85
C VAL A 548 50.23 -11.93 20.71
N THR A 549 50.41 -12.31 21.97
CA THR A 549 49.47 -11.95 23.06
C THR A 549 50.29 -11.32 24.21
N PRO A 550 49.64 -10.44 24.99
CA PRO A 550 49.26 -10.82 26.35
C PRO A 550 47.76 -10.51 26.59
N ALA A 551 46.99 -11.22 27.42
CA ALA A 551 47.17 -11.53 28.85
C ALA A 551 47.20 -10.25 29.73
N ARG A 552 46.52 -10.15 30.88
CA ARG A 552 45.52 -11.02 31.53
C ARG A 552 44.99 -10.26 32.74
N GLU A 553 43.68 -10.28 33.02
CA GLU A 553 43.22 -10.32 34.43
C GLU A 553 41.81 -10.92 34.58
N THR A 554 41.50 -11.37 35.79
CA THR A 554 40.37 -12.26 36.10
C THR A 554 39.82 -11.97 37.49
N ALA A 555 38.51 -11.75 37.61
CA ALA A 555 37.77 -11.75 38.87
C ALA A 555 36.40 -12.42 38.65
N ALA A 556 35.88 -13.12 39.66
CA ALA A 556 34.64 -13.90 39.57
C ALA A 556 33.94 -14.01 40.93
N ALA A 557 32.62 -14.27 40.88
CA ALA A 557 31.70 -14.56 41.98
C ALA A 557 31.44 -13.44 43.03
N THR A 558 30.16 -13.19 43.30
CA THR A 558 29.44 -13.75 44.47
C THR A 558 27.92 -13.65 44.27
N ASP A 559 27.16 -14.50 44.96
CA ASP A 559 25.71 -14.70 44.76
C ASP A 559 24.79 -13.87 45.70
N GLU A 560 23.51 -13.78 45.30
CA GLU A 560 22.29 -13.72 46.13
C GLU A 560 22.03 -12.54 47.13
N PRO A 561 20.79 -12.39 47.66
CA PRO A 561 19.46 -12.77 47.15
C PRO A 561 18.43 -11.60 47.18
N ALA A 562 17.17 -11.89 46.81
CA ALA A 562 16.05 -10.94 46.82
C ALA A 562 15.29 -10.85 48.17
N ALA A 563 14.57 -9.73 48.42
CA ALA A 563 13.62 -9.60 49.54
C ALA A 563 12.46 -8.61 49.29
N THR A 564 11.23 -9.06 49.55
CA THR A 564 9.95 -8.32 49.70
C THR A 564 8.99 -9.21 50.52
N PRO A 565 7.86 -8.74 51.10
CA PRO A 565 7.32 -7.37 51.17
C PRO A 565 7.05 -6.89 52.63
N GLY A 566 6.49 -5.68 52.82
CA GLY A 566 6.27 -5.05 54.15
C GLY A 566 4.99 -4.22 54.30
N SER A 567 3.86 -4.91 54.44
CA SER A 567 2.52 -4.52 54.97
C SER A 567 2.24 -3.09 55.51
N THR A 568 1.11 -2.51 55.02
CA THR A 568 0.08 -1.70 55.75
C THR A 568 0.47 -0.55 56.70
N ALA A 569 -0.07 0.65 56.44
CA ALA A 569 -1.26 1.17 57.17
C ALA A 569 -1.71 2.58 56.70
N GLU A 570 -3.01 2.74 56.45
CA GLU A 570 -3.75 4.02 56.47
C GLU A 570 -4.10 4.39 57.94
N PRO A 571 -4.50 5.63 58.33
CA PRO A 571 -5.75 6.23 57.82
C PRO A 571 -5.93 7.78 57.83
N THR A 572 -7.08 8.18 57.27
CA THR A 572 -7.94 9.36 57.60
C THR A 572 -7.57 10.80 57.20
N ALA A 573 -8.58 11.41 56.56
CA ALA A 573 -8.85 12.83 56.32
C ALA A 573 -9.05 13.66 57.63
N GLU A 574 -9.42 14.94 57.66
CA GLU A 574 -10.29 15.74 56.77
C GLU A 574 -10.25 17.26 57.13
N SER A 575 -10.62 18.18 56.21
CA SER A 575 -11.32 19.48 56.47
C SER A 575 -10.58 20.61 57.28
N THR A 576 -10.69 21.94 57.05
CA THR A 576 -11.24 22.86 56.00
C THR A 576 -10.67 24.30 56.19
N ALA A 577 -11.05 25.24 55.30
CA ALA A 577 -11.21 26.70 55.53
C ALA A 577 -9.99 27.69 55.37
N GLU A 578 -9.81 28.09 54.11
CA GLU A 578 -9.49 29.42 53.56
C GLU A 578 -9.67 30.69 54.44
N LEU A 579 -8.74 31.68 54.32
CA LEU A 579 -8.98 33.13 54.06
C LEU A 579 -7.70 34.01 54.12
N THR A 580 -7.63 35.05 53.28
CA THR A 580 -6.57 36.11 53.20
C THR A 580 -7.23 37.52 53.33
N PRO A 581 -6.58 38.72 53.24
CA PRO A 581 -5.16 39.05 52.94
C PRO A 581 -4.53 40.23 53.75
N GLY A 582 -3.25 40.58 53.47
CA GLY A 582 -2.82 42.00 53.47
C GLY A 582 -1.70 42.46 54.46
N PRO A 583 -1.12 43.66 54.24
CA PRO A 583 0.33 43.75 53.95
C PRO A 583 1.14 44.86 54.67
N THR A 584 2.49 44.79 54.66
CA THR A 584 3.42 45.94 54.92
C THR A 584 4.86 45.68 54.39
N ALA A 585 5.79 46.65 54.44
CA ALA A 585 6.96 46.74 53.52
C ALA A 585 8.33 47.20 54.09
N VAL A 586 9.42 46.91 53.32
CA VAL A 586 10.64 47.72 52.97
C VAL A 586 11.32 48.56 54.10
N PRO A 587 12.63 48.39 54.44
CA PRO A 587 13.82 48.44 53.54
C PRO A 587 14.84 47.27 53.71
N THR A 588 15.93 47.01 52.95
CA THR A 588 16.75 47.69 51.89
C THR A 588 18.12 48.27 52.33
N LYS A 589 19.24 47.79 51.74
CA LYS A 589 20.58 48.43 51.71
C LYS A 589 21.38 48.05 50.45
N THR A 590 22.20 48.96 49.92
CA THR A 590 22.77 48.90 48.55
C THR A 590 24.29 48.72 48.51
N ALA A 591 24.80 48.04 47.47
CA ALA A 591 26.19 48.07 47.01
C ALA A 591 26.23 48.16 45.47
N THR A 592 27.32 48.66 44.90
CA THR A 592 27.48 49.01 43.47
C THR A 592 28.39 47.97 42.78
N PRO A 593 28.19 47.62 41.49
CA PRO A 593 28.46 46.24 41.05
C PRO A 593 29.84 46.00 40.41
N GLU A 594 30.24 44.73 40.39
CA GLU A 594 31.21 44.19 39.42
C GLU A 594 30.59 44.11 38.00
N PRO A 595 31.41 44.07 36.93
CA PRO A 595 30.90 43.98 35.57
C PRO A 595 30.34 42.58 35.27
N THR A 596 29.04 42.38 35.49
CA THR A 596 28.33 41.18 35.06
C THR A 596 28.45 41.04 33.54
N LEU A 597 29.22 40.05 33.08
CA LEU A 597 29.12 39.55 31.72
C LEU A 597 27.70 39.04 31.51
N THR A 598 26.90 39.76 30.72
CA THR A 598 25.64 39.23 30.21
C THR A 598 25.96 37.95 29.45
N PRO A 599 25.34 36.79 29.75
CA PRO A 599 25.48 35.63 28.89
C PRO A 599 25.03 36.04 27.49
N SER A 600 25.83 35.71 26.48
CA SER A 600 25.36 35.75 25.10
C SER A 600 24.08 34.92 25.03
N PRO A 601 23.04 35.33 24.28
CA PRO A 601 21.97 34.40 23.94
C PRO A 601 22.59 33.14 23.34
N ALA A 602 22.08 31.98 23.73
CA ALA A 602 22.45 30.69 23.15
C ALA A 602 22.19 30.73 21.63
N PRO A 603 22.97 30.00 20.81
CA PRO A 603 22.82 30.00 19.36
C PRO A 603 21.45 29.41 18.96
N THR A 604 20.48 30.30 18.71
CA THR A 604 19.15 29.93 18.23
C THR A 604 19.26 29.35 16.83
N PHE A 605 18.73 28.13 16.63
CA PHE A 605 18.64 27.50 15.32
C PHE A 605 17.89 28.38 14.31
N ASP A 606 18.48 28.60 13.14
CA ASP A 606 17.85 29.35 12.05
C ASP A 606 16.83 28.46 11.32
N ALA A 607 15.56 28.62 11.71
CA ALA A 607 14.44 27.93 11.09
C ALA A 607 13.87 28.66 9.84
N SER A 608 14.49 29.74 9.36
CA SER A 608 13.92 30.57 8.27
C SER A 608 13.78 29.86 6.90
N TRP A 609 14.43 28.71 6.74
CA TRP A 609 14.33 27.83 5.57
C TRP A 609 13.26 26.73 5.71
N ILE A 610 12.70 26.53 6.91
CA ILE A 610 11.62 25.57 7.15
C ILE A 610 10.29 26.29 6.87
N GLU A 611 9.67 26.00 5.73
CA GLU A 611 8.32 26.46 5.45
C GLU A 611 7.35 25.89 6.50
N ARG A 612 6.53 26.76 7.12
CA ARG A 612 5.53 26.35 8.11
C ARG A 612 4.36 25.67 7.39
N ALA A 613 4.01 24.46 7.81
CA ALA A 613 2.76 23.82 7.39
C ALA A 613 1.56 24.59 7.94
N VAL A 614 0.54 24.76 7.12
CA VAL A 614 -0.73 25.45 7.44
C VAL A 614 -1.85 24.52 6.97
N SER A 615 -2.86 24.27 7.80
CA SER A 615 -4.02 23.47 7.39
C SER A 615 -4.77 24.18 6.26
N SER A 616 -5.29 23.41 5.29
CA SER A 616 -6.26 23.92 4.31
C SER A 616 -7.68 23.99 4.88
N VAL A 617 -7.85 23.66 6.15
CA VAL A 617 -9.10 23.66 6.91
C VAL A 617 -8.93 24.55 8.16
N ASP A 618 -10.01 25.23 8.50
CA ASP A 618 -10.26 25.97 9.75
C ASP A 618 -11.64 25.45 10.18
N PHE A 619 -11.66 24.45 11.06
CA PHE A 619 -12.88 23.68 11.33
C PHE A 619 -13.85 24.38 12.30
N ASN A 620 -13.33 25.20 13.21
CA ASN A 620 -14.15 26.02 14.12
C ASN A 620 -14.55 27.38 13.51
N GLY A 621 -13.94 27.79 12.40
CA GLY A 621 -14.21 29.04 11.69
C GLY A 621 -13.65 30.29 12.38
N ASN A 622 -12.63 30.16 13.23
CA ASN A 622 -12.11 31.25 14.04
C ASN A 622 -11.10 32.17 13.31
N GLY A 623 -10.60 31.75 12.14
CA GLY A 623 -9.57 32.46 11.37
C GLY A 623 -8.13 32.00 11.61
N ILE A 624 -7.92 30.89 12.31
CA ILE A 624 -6.66 30.20 12.59
C ILE A 624 -6.74 28.81 11.95
N ASP A 625 -5.64 28.29 11.41
CA ASP A 625 -5.62 26.96 10.80
C ASP A 625 -5.51 25.84 11.85
N ASP A 626 -6.10 24.66 11.59
CA ASP A 626 -6.23 23.61 12.61
C ASP A 626 -4.90 23.20 13.26
N TYR A 627 -3.77 23.22 12.51
CA TYR A 627 -2.46 22.86 13.05
C TYR A 627 -1.97 23.88 14.08
N THR A 628 -2.25 25.16 13.84
CA THR A 628 -1.98 26.23 14.79
C THR A 628 -2.91 26.14 16.01
N ASP A 629 -4.18 25.79 15.84
CA ASP A 629 -5.08 25.58 16.99
C ASP A 629 -4.71 24.35 17.83
N PHE A 630 -4.25 23.25 17.22
CA PHE A 630 -3.69 22.11 17.99
C PHE A 630 -2.49 22.52 18.86
N LEU A 631 -1.58 23.34 18.31
CA LEU A 631 -0.47 23.91 19.07
C LEU A 631 -0.98 24.81 20.22
N LEU A 632 -1.94 25.70 19.95
CA LEU A 632 -2.44 26.66 20.92
C LEU A 632 -3.23 25.98 22.06
N GLY A 633 -4.06 24.99 21.74
CA GLY A 633 -4.80 24.21 22.74
C GLY A 633 -3.88 23.36 23.62
N ALA A 634 -2.85 22.74 23.04
CA ALA A 634 -1.80 22.05 23.80
C ALA A 634 -0.99 23.01 24.68
N ARG A 635 -0.67 24.21 24.17
CA ARG A 635 0.04 25.24 24.93
C ARG A 635 -0.80 25.82 26.07
N ARG A 636 -2.13 25.95 25.90
CA ARG A 636 -3.04 26.35 26.97
C ARG A 636 -3.17 25.26 28.05
N ASP A 637 -3.19 23.98 27.66
CA ASP A 637 -3.06 22.87 28.63
C ASP A 637 -1.72 22.96 29.37
N ALA A 638 -0.63 23.24 28.67
CA ALA A 638 0.69 23.42 29.30
C ALA A 638 0.72 24.58 30.33
N GLU A 639 0.10 25.71 30.00
CA GLU A 639 -0.01 26.90 30.87
C GLU A 639 -0.89 26.67 32.12
N ASN A 640 -1.87 25.76 32.05
CA ASN A 640 -2.67 25.35 33.20
C ASN A 640 -1.89 24.46 34.20
N HIS A 641 -0.68 24.00 33.85
CA HIS A 641 0.14 23.05 34.62
C HIS A 641 -0.63 21.85 35.25
N PRO A 642 -1.45 21.07 34.50
CA PRO A 642 -2.32 20.06 35.09
C PRO A 642 -1.54 19.01 35.89
N HIS A 643 -2.02 18.67 37.08
CA HIS A 643 -1.46 17.60 37.89
C HIS A 643 -1.65 16.25 37.18
N TYR A 644 -0.60 15.42 37.14
CA TYR A 644 -0.66 14.13 36.47
C TYR A 644 -1.53 13.14 37.26
N ASP A 645 -2.69 12.78 36.72
CA ASP A 645 -3.66 11.91 37.41
C ASP A 645 -4.53 11.10 36.42
N GLY A 646 -4.31 9.79 36.42
CA GLY A 646 -5.04 8.83 35.58
C GLY A 646 -6.43 8.45 36.08
N ARG A 647 -6.97 9.08 37.13
CA ARG A 647 -8.32 8.76 37.65
C ARG A 647 -9.41 8.96 36.59
N TYR A 648 -10.47 8.15 36.75
CA TYR A 648 -11.66 8.19 35.92
C TYR A 648 -12.63 9.27 36.41
N TRP A 649 -13.21 10.02 35.48
CA TRP A 649 -14.13 11.12 35.77
C TRP A 649 -15.50 10.84 35.15
N GLY A 650 -16.57 11.03 35.92
CA GLY A 650 -17.94 10.71 35.49
C GLY A 650 -18.42 11.53 34.28
N SER A 651 -17.82 12.69 34.06
CA SER A 651 -17.93 13.60 32.91
C SER A 651 -17.23 13.10 31.64
N ALA A 652 -16.45 12.01 31.70
CA ALA A 652 -15.36 11.68 30.76
C ALA A 652 -14.13 12.59 30.89
N TYR A 653 -14.32 13.90 30.82
CA TYR A 653 -13.23 14.87 30.83
C TYR A 653 -12.82 15.24 32.27
N PRO A 654 -11.51 15.21 32.59
CA PRO A 654 -10.99 15.74 33.86
C PRO A 654 -11.03 17.28 33.90
N PRO A 655 -11.14 17.89 35.10
CA PRO A 655 -10.96 19.34 35.32
C PRO A 655 -9.67 19.88 34.68
N ASP A 656 -9.63 21.14 34.24
CA ASP A 656 -8.48 21.68 33.49
C ASP A 656 -7.15 21.61 34.28
N ASP A 657 -7.18 21.66 35.62
CA ASP A 657 -6.01 21.50 36.51
C ASP A 657 -5.56 20.04 36.73
N ILE A 658 -6.21 19.06 36.09
CA ILE A 658 -5.96 17.62 36.23
C ILE A 658 -5.87 16.95 34.84
N GLY A 659 -4.94 16.02 34.62
CA GLY A 659 -4.93 15.21 33.40
C GLY A 659 -3.76 14.24 33.26
N VAL A 660 -3.68 13.56 32.13
CA VAL A 660 -2.56 12.72 31.68
C VAL A 660 -2.12 13.13 30.26
N CYS A 661 -1.12 12.45 29.69
CA CYS A 661 -0.59 12.75 28.36
C CYS A 661 -1.66 12.76 27.24
N ALA A 662 -2.63 11.84 27.29
CA ALA A 662 -3.75 11.81 26.35
C ALA A 662 -4.75 12.98 26.53
N ASP A 663 -4.75 13.66 27.68
CA ASP A 663 -5.64 14.81 27.91
C ASP A 663 -5.18 16.07 27.17
N VAL A 664 -3.86 16.24 27.02
CA VAL A 664 -3.26 17.28 26.15
C VAL A 664 -3.85 17.21 24.74
N ILE A 665 -4.06 15.99 24.22
CA ILE A 665 -4.48 15.75 22.83
C ILE A 665 -5.96 16.09 22.62
N TRP A 666 -6.88 15.66 23.48
CA TRP A 666 -8.28 16.07 23.30
C TRP A 666 -8.49 17.55 23.64
N ARG A 667 -7.66 18.16 24.50
CA ARG A 667 -7.69 19.60 24.77
C ARG A 667 -7.16 20.43 23.58
N ALA A 668 -6.15 19.93 22.87
CA ALA A 668 -5.73 20.46 21.57
C ALA A 668 -6.84 20.34 20.51
N PHE A 669 -7.47 19.17 20.39
CA PHE A 669 -8.57 18.97 19.45
C PHE A 669 -9.81 19.82 19.77
N ARG A 670 -10.13 20.02 21.06
CA ARG A 670 -11.17 20.94 21.54
C ARG A 670 -10.95 22.38 21.07
N GLU A 671 -9.70 22.85 21.02
CA GLU A 671 -9.39 24.21 20.55
C GLU A 671 -9.76 24.37 19.07
N ALA A 672 -9.32 23.42 18.23
CA ALA A 672 -9.70 23.33 16.81
C ALA A 672 -11.17 22.91 16.57
N GLY A 673 -12.01 22.85 17.61
CA GLY A 673 -13.45 22.56 17.51
C GLY A 673 -13.84 21.09 17.34
N TYR A 674 -12.90 20.13 17.48
CA TYR A 674 -13.17 18.71 17.31
C TYR A 674 -13.50 17.97 18.62
N SER A 675 -14.52 17.12 18.60
CA SER A 675 -14.78 16.16 19.67
C SER A 675 -14.05 14.83 19.47
N LEU A 676 -12.74 14.82 19.71
CA LEU A 676 -11.88 13.61 19.62
C LEU A 676 -12.48 12.40 20.38
N ARG A 677 -13.18 12.65 21.50
CA ARG A 677 -13.95 11.64 22.25
C ARG A 677 -14.99 10.93 21.37
N TYR A 678 -15.84 11.68 20.68
CA TYR A 678 -16.89 11.08 19.84
C TYR A 678 -16.32 10.54 18.53
N MET A 679 -15.23 11.10 18.01
CA MET A 679 -14.57 10.59 16.78
C MET A 679 -13.99 9.20 17.05
N VAL A 680 -13.25 9.04 18.16
CA VAL A 680 -12.76 7.74 18.62
C VAL A 680 -13.92 6.79 18.95
N ASP A 681 -14.99 7.24 19.62
CA ASP A 681 -16.16 6.37 19.88
C ASP A 681 -16.92 5.97 18.60
N ARG A 682 -16.93 6.80 17.55
CA ARG A 682 -17.53 6.50 16.24
C ARG A 682 -16.70 5.46 15.50
N ASP A 683 -15.38 5.61 15.45
CA ASP A 683 -14.49 4.61 14.86
C ASP A 683 -14.52 3.27 15.64
N ILE A 684 -14.54 3.29 16.97
CA ILE A 684 -14.69 2.05 17.77
C ILE A 684 -16.06 1.39 17.52
N ARG A 685 -17.13 2.13 17.20
CA ARG A 685 -18.44 1.53 16.82
C ARG A 685 -18.46 0.93 15.42
N GLN A 686 -17.87 1.63 14.44
CA GLN A 686 -17.87 1.22 13.04
C GLN A 686 -16.82 0.12 12.77
N ASN A 687 -15.66 0.25 13.41
CA ASN A 687 -14.45 -0.55 13.17
C ASN A 687 -13.92 -1.17 14.47
N THR A 688 -14.80 -1.69 15.35
CA THR A 688 -14.45 -2.28 16.65
C THR A 688 -13.23 -3.19 16.58
N TRP A 689 -13.15 -4.00 15.51
CA TRP A 689 -12.07 -4.91 15.17
C TRP A 689 -10.67 -4.28 15.31
N ARG A 690 -10.50 -3.01 14.92
CA ARG A 690 -9.23 -2.24 15.02
C ARG A 690 -8.69 -2.12 16.44
N TYR A 691 -9.51 -2.33 17.47
CA TYR A 691 -9.18 -2.09 18.89
C TYR A 691 -9.12 -3.42 19.67
N PRO A 692 -7.99 -4.15 19.66
CA PRO A 692 -7.95 -5.55 20.05
C PRO A 692 -8.54 -5.81 21.44
N LYS A 693 -8.17 -5.01 22.44
CA LYS A 693 -8.64 -5.15 23.83
C LYS A 693 -10.15 -4.92 24.02
N ILE A 694 -10.75 -4.05 23.22
CA ILE A 694 -12.19 -3.80 23.28
C ILE A 694 -12.93 -4.95 22.60
N ALA A 695 -12.44 -5.32 21.42
CA ALA A 695 -13.09 -6.30 20.55
C ALA A 695 -12.94 -7.75 21.05
N ASN A 696 -11.83 -8.10 21.70
CA ASN A 696 -11.64 -9.41 22.36
C ASN A 696 -12.23 -9.47 23.78
N LYS A 697 -13.00 -8.45 24.20
CA LYS A 697 -13.66 -8.32 25.51
C LYS A 697 -12.72 -8.26 26.74
N GLN A 698 -11.39 -8.10 26.57
CA GLN A 698 -10.47 -7.88 27.69
C GLN A 698 -10.73 -6.56 28.43
N GLU A 699 -11.24 -5.56 27.71
CA GLU A 699 -11.74 -4.30 28.26
C GLU A 699 -13.13 -4.02 27.66
N SER A 700 -14.07 -3.54 28.47
CA SER A 700 -15.35 -3.05 27.92
C SER A 700 -15.13 -1.70 27.22
N ARG A 701 -15.76 -1.51 26.05
CA ARG A 701 -15.86 -0.19 25.41
C ARG A 701 -16.50 0.79 26.39
N ASP A 702 -15.83 1.92 26.61
CA ASP A 702 -16.42 3.07 27.29
C ASP A 702 -15.95 4.37 26.63
N SER A 703 -16.88 5.00 25.92
CA SER A 703 -16.76 6.34 25.31
C SER A 703 -16.26 7.44 26.24
N LYS A 704 -16.26 7.23 27.57
CA LYS A 704 -15.76 8.19 28.56
C LYS A 704 -14.25 8.07 28.86
N ILE A 705 -13.59 7.02 28.41
CA ILE A 705 -12.19 6.73 28.72
C ILE A 705 -11.42 6.13 27.53
N ASP A 706 -12.09 5.67 26.47
CA ASP A 706 -11.43 5.09 25.29
C ASP A 706 -10.54 6.08 24.53
N PHE A 707 -10.92 7.37 24.45
CA PHE A 707 -10.10 8.43 23.87
C PHE A 707 -8.94 8.89 24.79
N ARG A 708 -8.97 8.58 26.09
CA ARG A 708 -7.89 8.90 27.04
C ARG A 708 -6.82 7.80 27.10
N ARG A 709 -6.89 6.78 26.23
CA ARG A 709 -5.89 5.70 26.13
C ARG A 709 -4.98 5.90 24.91
N VAL A 710 -3.68 6.09 25.14
CA VAL A 710 -2.67 6.29 24.07
C VAL A 710 -2.69 5.17 23.02
N ARG A 711 -2.85 3.89 23.43
CA ARG A 711 -3.01 2.77 22.47
C ARG A 711 -4.25 2.85 21.58
N ASN A 712 -5.34 3.50 22.01
CA ASN A 712 -6.54 3.69 21.20
C ASN A 712 -6.36 4.89 20.27
N LEU A 713 -5.77 5.98 20.77
CA LEU A 713 -5.37 7.13 19.95
C LEU A 713 -4.39 6.74 18.85
N ARG A 714 -3.44 5.84 19.14
CA ARG A 714 -2.53 5.21 18.16
C ARG A 714 -3.29 4.61 16.98
N ILE A 715 -4.28 3.77 17.27
CA ILE A 715 -5.11 3.08 16.27
C ILE A 715 -5.93 4.09 15.45
N PHE A 716 -6.50 5.09 16.11
CA PHE A 716 -7.27 6.14 15.47
C PHE A 716 -6.41 7.00 14.52
N PHE A 717 -5.21 7.42 14.96
CA PHE A 717 -4.31 8.23 14.12
C PHE A 717 -3.62 7.41 13.02
N ASP A 718 -3.33 6.11 13.22
CA ASP A 718 -2.92 5.19 12.14
C ASP A 718 -3.98 5.06 11.03
N ALA A 719 -5.26 5.35 11.32
CA ALA A 719 -6.38 5.24 10.38
C ALA A 719 -6.79 6.58 9.73
N TYR A 720 -6.65 7.71 10.42
CA TYR A 720 -7.19 9.01 9.98
C TYR A 720 -6.17 10.15 9.88
N ALA A 721 -4.93 9.98 10.35
CA ALA A 721 -3.90 11.01 10.25
C ALA A 721 -2.82 10.66 9.21
N VAL A 722 -2.09 11.67 8.75
CA VAL A 722 -0.95 11.49 7.85
C VAL A 722 0.25 11.03 8.66
N ILE A 723 0.71 9.79 8.44
CA ILE A 723 1.91 9.25 9.08
C ILE A 723 3.15 9.98 8.54
N LEU A 724 4.01 10.47 9.44
CA LEU A 724 5.24 11.20 9.15
C LEU A 724 6.49 10.41 9.55
N THR A 725 7.66 10.92 9.17
CA THR A 725 8.96 10.37 9.58
C THR A 725 9.13 10.42 11.10
N THR A 726 9.75 9.40 11.67
CA THR A 726 10.20 9.37 13.08
C THR A 726 11.68 9.71 13.24
N ASP A 727 12.39 10.03 12.14
CA ASP A 727 13.75 10.56 12.22
C ASP A 727 13.72 12.02 12.73
N ILE A 728 14.27 12.24 13.91
CA ILE A 728 14.40 13.56 14.54
C ILE A 728 15.39 14.48 13.80
N ASN A 729 16.20 13.95 12.88
CA ASN A 729 17.15 14.75 12.10
C ASN A 729 16.52 15.36 10.84
N ASP A 730 15.36 14.86 10.39
CA ASP A 730 14.56 15.48 9.33
C ASP A 730 13.72 16.65 9.90
N VAL A 731 14.42 17.66 10.44
CA VAL A 731 13.82 18.73 11.25
C VAL A 731 12.72 19.54 10.55
N ALA A 732 12.66 19.50 9.21
CA ALA A 732 11.64 20.20 8.43
C ALA A 732 10.31 19.42 8.35
N ALA A 733 10.33 18.09 8.45
CA ALA A 733 9.12 17.27 8.43
C ALA A 733 8.26 17.45 9.69
N TRP A 734 8.90 17.67 10.85
CA TRP A 734 8.26 17.97 12.13
C TRP A 734 7.78 19.43 12.17
N GLN A 735 6.48 19.63 12.34
CA GLN A 735 5.82 20.94 12.32
C GLN A 735 4.98 21.16 13.58
N PRO A 736 4.75 22.42 14.00
CA PRO A 736 3.88 22.72 15.13
C PRO A 736 2.48 22.14 14.93
N GLY A 737 1.92 21.55 15.99
CA GLY A 737 0.59 20.93 15.97
C GLY A 737 0.58 19.45 15.56
N ASP A 738 1.70 18.90 15.06
CA ASP A 738 1.84 17.47 14.82
C ASP A 738 1.74 16.66 16.13
N ILE A 739 1.26 15.42 16.04
CA ILE A 739 1.03 14.51 17.16
C ILE A 739 2.13 13.46 17.18
N VAL A 740 2.75 13.20 18.34
CA VAL A 740 3.83 12.22 18.48
C VAL A 740 3.56 11.24 19.63
N ILE A 741 3.74 9.95 19.35
CA ILE A 741 3.57 8.83 20.30
C ILE A 741 4.93 8.23 20.63
N PHE A 742 5.18 7.96 21.91
CA PHE A 742 6.46 7.46 22.42
C PHE A 742 6.34 6.08 23.07
N ASN A 743 7.47 5.39 23.10
CA ASN A 743 7.65 4.06 23.70
C ASN A 743 6.64 3.05 23.12
N ASP A 744 6.25 2.01 23.87
CA ASP A 744 5.25 1.04 23.39
C ASP A 744 3.82 1.54 23.63
N ASN A 745 3.48 2.63 22.94
CA ASN A 745 2.20 3.35 23.01
C ASN A 745 1.79 3.75 24.45
N SER A 746 2.75 4.15 25.28
CA SER A 746 2.54 4.52 26.69
C SER A 746 2.51 6.03 26.96
N HIS A 747 3.03 6.85 26.04
CA HIS A 747 3.08 8.31 26.18
C HIS A 747 2.81 9.02 24.84
N ILE A 748 2.29 10.25 24.89
CA ILE A 748 1.87 11.04 23.72
C ILE A 748 2.06 12.54 23.99
N GLY A 749 2.23 13.34 22.93
CA GLY A 749 2.34 14.80 23.00
C GLY A 749 2.10 15.49 21.65
N ILE A 750 2.14 16.82 21.67
CA ILE A 750 2.05 17.70 20.50
C ILE A 750 3.42 18.35 20.23
N VAL A 751 3.78 18.51 18.97
CA VAL A 751 5.03 19.14 18.52
C VAL A 751 4.92 20.67 18.63
N SER A 752 5.95 21.30 19.20
CA SER A 752 6.05 22.76 19.39
C SER A 752 6.65 23.48 18.16
N ASP A 753 6.41 24.80 18.08
CA ASP A 753 7.16 25.71 17.22
C ASP A 753 8.53 26.10 17.80
N LYS A 754 8.78 25.86 19.10
CA LYS A 754 10.10 26.02 19.74
C LYS A 754 11.04 24.89 19.31
N ARG A 755 12.29 25.23 18.99
CA ARG A 755 13.34 24.28 18.57
C ARG A 755 14.62 24.46 19.38
N ASN A 756 15.36 23.38 19.59
CA ASN A 756 16.69 23.39 20.21
C ASN A 756 17.79 23.80 19.21
N GLU A 757 19.05 23.84 19.64
CA GLU A 757 20.19 24.26 18.81
C GLU A 757 20.40 23.35 17.58
N SER A 758 19.96 22.08 17.65
CA SER A 758 19.98 21.11 16.56
C SER A 758 18.79 21.23 15.60
N GLY A 759 17.85 22.15 15.87
CA GLY A 759 16.62 22.33 15.08
C GLY A 759 15.48 21.37 15.42
N GLN A 760 15.68 20.45 16.37
CA GLN A 760 14.65 19.52 16.82
C GLN A 760 13.60 20.27 17.65
N PRO A 761 12.29 20.02 17.43
CA PRO A 761 11.24 20.72 18.16
C PRO A 761 11.09 20.21 19.59
N TYR A 762 10.70 21.12 20.48
CA TYR A 762 10.23 20.81 21.81
C TYR A 762 8.88 20.08 21.72
N ILE A 763 8.56 19.26 22.72
CA ILE A 763 7.29 18.55 22.78
C ILE A 763 6.45 19.10 23.93
N ILE A 764 5.17 19.32 23.67
CA ILE A 764 4.15 19.68 24.66
C ILE A 764 3.47 18.39 25.13
N HIS A 765 3.63 18.05 26.41
CA HIS A 765 3.06 16.82 26.98
C HIS A 765 2.87 16.92 28.49
N ASN A 766 2.02 16.06 29.05
CA ASN A 766 1.87 15.89 30.49
C ASN A 766 2.25 14.47 30.90
N GLY A 767 3.44 14.32 31.50
CA GLY A 767 3.92 13.09 32.16
C GLY A 767 4.25 13.30 33.64
N GLY A 768 3.76 14.38 34.26
CA GLY A 768 4.07 14.73 35.66
C GLY A 768 5.41 15.44 35.87
N GLN A 769 6.11 15.82 34.79
CA GLN A 769 7.35 16.61 34.82
C GLN A 769 7.07 18.08 35.26
N PRO A 770 8.08 18.94 35.51
CA PRO A 770 7.82 20.34 35.89
C PRO A 770 7.43 21.24 34.71
N ASN A 771 8.10 21.09 33.56
CA ASN A 771 7.87 21.91 32.36
C ASN A 771 6.96 21.16 31.38
N ARG A 772 5.75 21.66 31.11
CA ARG A 772 4.80 21.02 30.18
C ARG A 772 5.24 21.07 28.70
N GLU A 773 6.24 21.88 28.38
CA GLU A 773 6.86 22.02 27.05
C GLU A 773 8.39 21.94 27.20
N GLU A 774 9.00 20.85 26.74
CA GLU A 774 10.43 20.56 26.97
C GLU A 774 11.13 19.88 25.79
N ASP A 775 12.47 19.89 25.79
CA ASP A 775 13.32 19.28 24.76
C ASP A 775 13.39 17.75 24.96
N TYR A 776 12.26 17.09 24.71
CA TYR A 776 12.04 15.68 25.01
C TYR A 776 12.66 14.73 23.98
N LEU A 777 12.78 15.16 22.71
CA LEU A 777 13.22 14.28 21.61
C LEU A 777 14.62 13.66 21.79
N PRO A 778 15.67 14.38 22.26
CA PRO A 778 16.99 13.78 22.49
C PRO A 778 17.01 12.75 23.63
N GLY A 779 16.06 12.81 24.56
CA GLY A 779 15.95 11.92 25.72
C GLY A 779 14.93 10.78 25.56
N ALA A 780 14.11 10.81 24.50
CA ALA A 780 13.05 9.82 24.27
C ALA A 780 13.66 8.45 23.93
N GLN A 781 13.35 7.42 24.73
CA GLN A 781 13.87 6.06 24.51
C GLN A 781 13.45 5.46 23.15
N LYS A 782 12.27 5.82 22.67
CA LYS A 782 11.70 5.34 21.40
C LYS A 782 10.57 6.26 20.94
N ILE A 783 10.58 6.63 19.66
CA ILE A 783 9.45 7.28 18.99
C ILE A 783 8.66 6.18 18.27
N ALA A 784 7.38 6.04 18.59
CA ALA A 784 6.52 4.96 18.10
C ALA A 784 5.81 5.33 16.79
N ALA A 785 5.41 6.60 16.68
CA ALA A 785 4.87 7.22 15.48
C ALA A 785 4.80 8.74 15.63
N HIS A 786 4.65 9.43 14.50
CA HIS A 786 4.53 10.86 14.35
C HIS A 786 3.49 11.11 13.25
N TYR A 787 2.57 12.05 13.47
CA TYR A 787 1.37 12.25 12.64
C TYR A 787 1.02 13.72 12.44
N ARG A 788 0.44 14.04 11.28
CA ARG A 788 -0.30 15.29 11.04
C ARG A 788 -1.79 14.99 10.86
N PHE A 789 -2.66 15.59 11.67
CA PHE A 789 -4.11 15.42 11.51
C PHE A 789 -4.63 16.40 10.45
N ASP A 790 -4.65 15.95 9.20
CA ASP A 790 -5.13 16.72 8.05
C ASP A 790 -6.62 16.40 7.79
N ALA A 791 -7.50 17.26 8.30
CA ALA A 791 -8.95 17.08 8.22
C ALA A 791 -9.49 17.05 6.78
N SER A 792 -8.77 17.61 5.80
CA SER A 792 -9.17 17.53 4.37
C SER A 792 -9.12 16.10 3.80
N ARG A 793 -8.48 15.18 4.52
CA ARG A 793 -8.30 13.77 4.15
C ARG A 793 -9.13 12.80 5.00
N VAL A 794 -9.86 13.32 5.99
CA VAL A 794 -10.71 12.52 6.90
C VAL A 794 -12.13 12.47 6.33
N PRO A 795 -12.84 11.33 6.37
CA PRO A 795 -14.25 11.27 5.98
C PRO A 795 -15.10 12.29 6.76
N GLU A 796 -15.99 13.00 6.06
CA GLU A 796 -16.89 13.99 6.66
C GLU A 796 -17.77 13.37 7.76
N ASP A 797 -18.15 12.10 7.62
CA ASP A 797 -18.88 11.34 8.63
C ASP A 797 -18.01 10.85 9.81
N MET A 798 -16.70 11.12 9.82
CA MET A 798 -15.80 10.86 10.95
C MET A 798 -15.42 12.15 11.70
N LEU A 799 -15.54 13.33 11.07
CA LEU A 799 -15.39 14.61 11.76
C LEU A 799 -16.62 14.90 12.64
N ILE A 800 -16.39 15.45 13.84
CA ILE A 800 -17.45 15.72 14.83
C ILE A 800 -17.10 17.00 15.59
N GLU A 801 -18.05 17.93 15.63
CA GLU A 801 -17.97 19.21 16.33
C GLU A 801 -17.93 19.03 17.87
N TRP A 802 -17.23 19.94 18.54
CA TRP A 802 -17.25 20.07 20.00
C TRP A 802 -18.48 20.88 20.44
N GLU A 803 -19.58 20.19 20.71
CA GLU A 803 -20.84 20.81 21.18
C GLU A 803 -20.81 21.25 22.67
N GLY A 804 -19.82 20.80 23.46
CA GLY A 804 -19.76 21.01 24.91
C GLY A 804 -19.98 19.73 25.74
N ASP A 805 -20.40 19.91 27.00
CA ASP A 805 -20.68 18.87 28.02
C ASP A 805 -22.14 18.96 28.54
#